data_AF-A0A2F0ASL6-F1
#
_entry.id   AF-A0A2F0ASL6-F1
#
_cell.length_a   1.000
_cell.length_b   1.000
_cell.length_c   1.000
_cell.angle_alpha   90.00
_cell.angle_beta   90.00
_cell.angle_gamma   90.00
#
_symmetry.space_group_name_H-M   'P 1'
#
loop_
_entity.id
_entity.type
_entity.pdbx_description
1 polymer ?
#
loop_
_entity_poly.entity_id
_entity_poly.type
_entity_poly.pdbx_seq_one_letter_code
_entity_poly.pdbx_strand_id
1 'polypeptide(L)'
;MPLWLREAKHNWPGVCFVSQLERLNPVKLGECNYSRGRLMSTDSHPKITNLDELIKRGEQHFAQGQVEDAHRCFAAALELNPGHSEALNNLAVLCHHSGDLDQAEIFFLRAAALANDPSDALLNLSAVAWQAARIPESTGYLERCLRLEGETPRVLEQMSFLCDSMGDPHAAAALYKKARKISTSTKTDWYASFCEIDITPELDDKIELQGYFGPSRVPEEILSELKAQVLLFEDAFGKRALFVTADIFGFGQEMVSVIRKFAAIWGIDPSAVILNASHTHYGPGTVSHTVAGLGRFDHDFANDVCQAIGQCLPLLYQNLQPAQLTHTVAHAQIGFNRRRSIDGLVKMIPNPDAHYETTTPVMSVKLDNGQRLLMVNHGCHPTGLGALTAISADYPGEMRDALMGADHADVVMFFQGAAGDIKQGVQVDNQVGWIGDYQSVQILGRQLATAVAGSLSDLKAVEGPLRAMRRDVVAPLKDSPADLSVLERPENARVSREMIQNWAAVVKLLHPDAVDSLSIELGCVSIGDVLFVSMPGEPMAITAARLREISTRHESVFALGYTNGLAAYFPADEMIEEGGYEAHSSSFVYSMPAPFDVGVEHQLLEASYIAGIGVAPPVETSPAYPRPDSVPGSFFVMSTGRSGTQTLAAMLKMAENANVWHHPQPYMIQETLHAYRGEIDPGPTFWAGRGQIIRSAWDQGLIHGETDHNMTPFCGEIARAVPGAKFVVLVRDPREFVRSGMRRNYYRGVGEWEEGRLRPRSDDPTFESWSKRDQFEKVCWLWRETYEHIERMCREIGDDRVYVLRFEDLIASPDATRDLFNFIGLDGYDETQARAILGKKMNAQQVGDFPHPSKWTDELHNLCWDEVGELASVYGYPEQYPKRRAVGAA
;
A
#
# COMPACT_ATOMS: atom_id res chain seq x y z
N MET A 1 5.06 25.62 23.99
CA MET A 1 5.43 25.35 22.58
C MET A 1 6.91 25.04 22.54
N PRO A 2 7.31 23.86 22.04
CA PRO A 2 8.71 23.52 21.74
C PRO A 2 9.33 24.55 20.78
N LEU A 3 10.67 24.68 20.78
CA LEU A 3 11.38 25.63 19.92
C LEU A 3 11.03 25.43 18.43
N TRP A 4 11.01 24.18 17.96
CA TRP A 4 10.66 23.83 16.57
C TRP A 4 9.23 24.26 16.17
N LEU A 5 8.27 24.24 17.10
CA LEU A 5 6.88 24.67 16.86
C LEU A 5 6.73 26.20 16.83
N ARG A 6 7.68 26.94 17.43
CA ARG A 6 7.79 28.40 17.33
C ARG A 6 8.56 28.82 16.08
N GLU A 7 9.55 28.03 15.66
CA GLU A 7 10.38 28.29 14.48
C GLU A 7 9.66 27.90 13.17
N ALA A 8 8.95 26.77 13.13
CA ALA A 8 8.22 26.29 11.95
C ALA A 8 7.08 27.23 11.50
N LYS A 9 6.43 27.95 12.44
CA LYS A 9 5.29 28.82 12.11
C LYS A 9 5.68 30.20 11.56
N HIS A 10 6.92 30.65 11.72
CA HIS A 10 7.35 32.01 11.37
C HIS A 10 8.60 32.08 10.47
N ASN A 11 9.36 30.99 10.28
CA ASN A 11 10.65 31.00 9.57
C ASN A 11 10.73 30.04 8.36
N TRP A 12 9.63 29.79 7.63
CA TRP A 12 9.70 29.10 6.32
C TRP A 12 9.73 30.14 5.18
N PRO A 13 10.91 30.60 4.72
CA PRO A 13 11.03 31.56 3.61
C PRO A 13 10.63 30.97 2.26
N GLY A 14 10.39 29.65 2.14
CA GLY A 14 9.84 29.02 0.94
C GLY A 14 8.54 29.67 0.45
N VAL A 15 7.74 30.27 1.36
CA VAL A 15 6.55 31.07 1.01
C VAL A 15 6.91 32.36 0.28
N CYS A 16 8.05 33.00 0.61
CA CYS A 16 8.58 34.15 -0.13
C CYS A 16 9.16 33.75 -1.48
N PHE A 17 9.71 32.54 -1.62
CA PHE A 17 10.21 32.03 -2.90
C PHE A 17 9.09 31.62 -3.86
N VAL A 18 8.00 31.01 -3.36
CA VAL A 18 6.73 30.91 -4.11
C VAL A 18 6.37 32.32 -4.64
N SER A 19 6.46 33.35 -3.78
CA SER A 19 6.20 34.75 -4.18
C SER A 19 7.25 35.43 -5.08
N GLN A 20 8.42 34.81 -5.31
CA GLN A 20 9.50 35.29 -6.19
C GLN A 20 9.55 34.52 -7.51
N LEU A 21 9.28 33.21 -7.51
CA LEU A 21 8.98 32.43 -8.72
C LEU A 21 7.76 33.03 -9.44
N GLU A 22 6.76 33.51 -8.68
CA GLU A 22 5.64 34.32 -9.19
C GLU A 22 6.07 35.63 -9.89
N ARG A 23 7.32 36.10 -9.71
CA ARG A 23 7.86 37.36 -10.30
C ARG A 23 8.87 37.15 -11.42
N LEU A 24 9.38 35.93 -11.64
CA LEU A 24 10.41 35.66 -12.66
C LEU A 24 9.76 35.32 -14.00
N ASN A 25 9.77 36.30 -14.90
CA ASN A 25 9.42 36.17 -16.31
C ASN A 25 10.59 35.48 -17.06
N PRO A 26 10.39 34.43 -17.88
CA PRO A 26 11.48 33.73 -18.55
C PRO A 26 11.95 34.49 -19.78
N VAL A 27 12.78 35.53 -19.60
CA VAL A 27 13.59 36.08 -20.69
C VAL A 27 14.99 36.41 -20.14
N LYS A 28 15.95 35.58 -20.56
CA LYS A 28 17.41 35.64 -20.39
C LYS A 28 17.99 35.19 -19.05
N LEU A 29 18.55 33.97 -19.04
CA LEU A 29 19.73 33.63 -18.26
C LEU A 29 20.70 32.83 -19.13
N GLY A 30 21.57 33.56 -19.82
CA GLY A 30 22.96 33.16 -19.98
C GLY A 30 23.76 33.94 -18.94
N GLU A 31 24.59 33.22 -18.18
CA GLU A 31 25.65 33.70 -17.28
C GLU A 31 25.25 34.57 -16.06
N CYS A 32 25.60 34.09 -14.85
CA CYS A 32 26.19 34.80 -13.67
C CYS A 32 25.72 34.12 -12.36
N ASN A 33 26.61 33.53 -11.55
CA ASN A 33 27.50 34.13 -10.55
C ASN A 33 26.81 35.04 -9.51
N TYR A 34 26.79 34.54 -8.27
CA TYR A 34 26.21 35.16 -7.07
C TYR A 34 26.99 36.39 -6.60
N SER A 35 26.27 37.48 -6.28
CA SER A 35 26.67 38.40 -5.21
C SER A 35 25.48 39.19 -4.62
N ARG A 36 25.53 39.35 -3.29
CA ARG A 36 24.53 39.86 -2.33
C ARG A 36 23.87 41.21 -2.67
N GLY A 37 22.60 41.40 -2.28
CA GLY A 37 21.99 42.73 -2.09
C GLY A 37 20.51 42.75 -1.66
N ARG A 38 20.20 43.51 -0.60
CA ARG A 38 18.89 43.69 0.08
C ARG A 38 17.77 44.30 -0.79
N LEU A 39 16.52 43.92 -0.49
CA LEU A 39 15.28 44.58 -0.94
C LEU A 39 14.79 45.67 0.05
N MET A 40 14.31 46.80 -0.47
CA MET A 40 13.42 47.76 0.19
C MET A 40 12.06 47.82 -0.54
N SER A 41 11.00 48.15 0.21
CA SER A 41 9.56 48.15 -0.12
C SER A 41 9.05 49.23 -1.10
N THR A 42 7.85 49.03 -1.70
CA THR A 42 6.54 49.69 -1.39
C THR A 42 5.41 49.34 -2.41
N ASP A 43 4.15 49.48 -1.97
CA ASP A 43 2.82 49.12 -2.54
C ASP A 43 2.36 49.66 -3.92
N SER A 44 1.43 48.93 -4.58
CA SER A 44 0.06 49.37 -5.02
C SER A 44 -0.51 48.55 -6.21
N HIS A 45 -1.75 48.02 -6.14
CA HIS A 45 -2.45 47.40 -7.28
C HIS A 45 -3.91 47.90 -7.45
N PRO A 46 -4.41 48.10 -8.69
CA PRO A 46 -5.73 48.68 -9.01
C PRO A 46 -6.89 47.67 -8.94
N LYS A 47 -8.13 48.15 -8.72
CA LYS A 47 -9.38 47.37 -8.77
C LYS A 47 -9.75 47.01 -10.22
N ILE A 48 -9.93 45.73 -10.52
CA ILE A 48 -10.33 45.22 -11.85
C ILE A 48 -11.86 45.04 -11.91
N THR A 49 -12.48 45.44 -13.02
CA THR A 49 -13.94 45.44 -13.24
C THR A 49 -14.38 44.74 -14.54
N ASN A 50 -13.52 43.97 -15.20
CA ASN A 50 -13.81 43.29 -16.48
C ASN A 50 -13.94 41.77 -16.28
N LEU A 51 -15.03 41.18 -16.78
CA LEU A 51 -15.39 39.77 -16.59
C LEU A 51 -14.37 38.81 -17.22
N ASP A 52 -14.08 38.94 -18.52
CA ASP A 52 -13.12 38.07 -19.22
C ASP A 52 -11.71 38.17 -18.60
N GLU A 53 -11.37 39.36 -18.09
CA GLU A 53 -10.12 39.58 -17.39
C GLU A 53 -10.11 38.92 -16.02
N LEU A 54 -11.23 38.89 -15.29
CA LEU A 54 -11.35 38.15 -14.03
C LEU A 54 -11.34 36.64 -14.24
N ILE A 55 -11.94 36.12 -15.31
CA ILE A 55 -11.86 34.70 -15.68
C ILE A 55 -10.44 34.34 -16.03
N LYS A 56 -9.84 35.05 -16.98
CA LYS A 56 -8.46 34.82 -17.41
C LYS A 56 -7.47 34.98 -16.25
N ARG A 57 -7.69 35.97 -15.37
CA ARG A 57 -6.87 36.12 -14.16
C ARG A 57 -7.13 35.02 -13.16
N GLY A 58 -8.36 34.58 -12.97
CA GLY A 58 -8.69 33.44 -12.11
C GLY A 58 -8.05 32.15 -12.62
N GLU A 59 -8.06 31.90 -13.92
CA GLU A 59 -7.39 30.77 -14.56
C GLU A 59 -5.88 30.89 -14.49
N GLN A 60 -5.35 32.11 -14.66
CA GLN A 60 -3.94 32.40 -14.42
C GLN A 60 -3.57 32.17 -12.95
N HIS A 61 -4.36 32.64 -12.00
CA HIS A 61 -4.17 32.42 -10.56
C HIS A 61 -4.26 30.93 -10.22
N PHE A 62 -5.18 30.19 -10.85
CA PHE A 62 -5.33 28.75 -10.67
C PHE A 62 -4.14 27.97 -11.26
N ALA A 63 -3.73 28.31 -12.49
CA ALA A 63 -2.51 27.80 -13.13
C ALA A 63 -1.22 28.27 -12.44
N GLN A 64 -1.30 29.27 -11.56
CA GLN A 64 -0.21 29.76 -10.70
C GLN A 64 -0.32 29.21 -9.27
N GLY A 65 -1.27 28.29 -8.98
CA GLY A 65 -1.44 27.65 -7.67
C GLY A 65 -2.01 28.56 -6.57
N GLN A 66 -2.44 29.77 -6.91
CA GLN A 66 -3.00 30.77 -6.00
C GLN A 66 -4.51 30.52 -5.82
N VAL A 67 -4.86 29.41 -5.17
CA VAL A 67 -6.24 28.90 -5.04
C VAL A 67 -7.18 29.95 -4.46
N GLU A 68 -6.79 30.69 -3.43
CA GLU A 68 -7.62 31.75 -2.85
C GLU A 68 -7.79 32.95 -3.77
N ASP A 69 -6.79 33.29 -4.60
CA ASP A 69 -6.88 34.39 -5.58
C ASP A 69 -7.65 33.99 -6.83
N ALA A 70 -7.51 32.74 -7.27
CA ALA A 70 -8.35 32.12 -8.28
C ALA A 70 -9.80 32.13 -7.80
N HIS A 71 -10.04 31.67 -6.57
CA HIS A 71 -11.34 31.71 -5.93
C HIS A 71 -11.86 33.15 -5.85
N ARG A 72 -11.04 34.12 -5.42
CA ARG A 72 -11.44 35.55 -5.40
C ARG A 72 -11.77 36.09 -6.79
N CYS A 73 -11.01 35.73 -7.81
CA CYS A 73 -11.21 36.23 -9.17
C CYS A 73 -12.44 35.59 -9.83
N PHE A 74 -12.64 34.28 -9.67
CA PHE A 74 -13.84 33.62 -10.14
C PHE A 74 -15.07 34.05 -9.33
N ALA A 75 -14.95 34.24 -8.01
CA ALA A 75 -16.04 34.79 -7.20
C ALA A 75 -16.38 36.22 -7.63
N ALA A 76 -15.38 37.08 -7.87
CA ALA A 76 -15.59 38.42 -8.41
C ALA A 76 -16.17 38.39 -9.84
N ALA A 77 -15.78 37.42 -10.66
CA ALA A 77 -16.39 37.20 -11.98
C ALA A 77 -17.88 36.85 -11.83
N LEU A 78 -18.23 36.04 -10.82
CA LEU A 78 -19.63 35.74 -10.50
C LEU A 78 -20.38 36.88 -9.82
N GLU A 79 -19.70 37.81 -9.16
CA GLU A 79 -20.32 39.07 -8.71
C GLU A 79 -20.71 39.96 -9.90
N LEU A 80 -19.88 40.00 -10.95
CA LEU A 80 -20.17 40.74 -12.18
C LEU A 80 -21.19 40.05 -13.08
N ASN A 81 -21.11 38.72 -13.18
CA ASN A 81 -22.05 37.89 -13.92
C ASN A 81 -22.31 36.58 -13.16
N PRO A 82 -23.36 36.52 -12.33
CA PRO A 82 -23.71 35.32 -11.55
C PRO A 82 -24.02 34.07 -12.40
N GLY A 83 -24.20 34.24 -13.72
CA GLY A 83 -24.46 33.18 -14.68
C GLY A 83 -23.26 32.78 -15.55
N HIS A 84 -22.04 33.22 -15.24
CA HIS A 84 -20.87 32.90 -16.07
C HIS A 84 -20.43 31.43 -15.89
N SER A 85 -20.68 30.60 -16.90
CA SER A 85 -20.50 29.14 -16.82
C SER A 85 -19.06 28.71 -16.56
N GLU A 86 -18.07 29.36 -17.19
CA GLU A 86 -16.64 29.03 -17.04
C GLU A 86 -16.11 29.38 -15.64
N ALA A 87 -16.58 30.48 -15.03
CA ALA A 87 -16.18 30.83 -13.66
C ALA A 87 -16.76 29.83 -12.65
N LEU A 88 -18.01 29.40 -12.87
CA LEU A 88 -18.64 28.36 -12.07
C LEU A 88 -17.89 27.03 -12.21
N ASN A 89 -17.51 26.64 -13.44
CA ASN A 89 -16.72 25.43 -13.68
C ASN A 89 -15.37 25.50 -12.95
N ASN A 90 -14.67 26.61 -13.05
CA ASN A 90 -13.34 26.74 -12.45
C ASN A 90 -13.41 26.81 -10.91
N LEU A 91 -14.43 27.45 -10.31
CA LEU A 91 -14.67 27.36 -8.86
C LEU A 91 -14.97 25.94 -8.41
N ALA A 92 -15.75 25.19 -9.19
CA ALA A 92 -16.06 23.81 -8.90
C ALA A 92 -14.81 22.92 -8.90
N VAL A 93 -13.90 23.14 -9.85
CA VAL A 93 -12.59 22.48 -9.89
C VAL A 93 -11.80 22.77 -8.60
N LEU A 94 -11.79 24.01 -8.12
CA LEU A 94 -11.12 24.37 -6.86
C LEU A 94 -11.71 23.60 -5.67
N CYS A 95 -13.05 23.55 -5.55
CA CYS A 95 -13.74 22.81 -4.48
C CYS A 95 -13.44 21.30 -4.55
N HIS A 96 -13.40 20.75 -5.77
CA HIS A 96 -13.10 19.33 -6.01
C HIS A 96 -11.68 18.98 -5.54
N HIS A 97 -10.69 19.83 -5.84
CA HIS A 97 -9.30 19.65 -5.41
C HIS A 97 -9.13 19.75 -3.88
N SER A 98 -9.98 20.54 -3.21
CA SER A 98 -9.99 20.63 -1.75
C SER A 98 -10.77 19.50 -1.06
N GLY A 99 -11.36 18.57 -1.81
CA GLY A 99 -12.17 17.47 -1.28
C GLY A 99 -13.60 17.86 -0.88
N ASP A 100 -14.04 19.09 -1.19
CA ASP A 100 -15.41 19.55 -0.96
C ASP A 100 -16.29 19.16 -2.16
N LEU A 101 -16.62 17.87 -2.21
CA LEU A 101 -17.34 17.26 -3.33
C LEU A 101 -18.76 17.81 -3.50
N ASP A 102 -19.44 18.14 -2.40
CA ASP A 102 -20.80 18.68 -2.41
C ASP A 102 -20.84 20.07 -3.06
N GLN A 103 -19.90 20.94 -2.67
CA GLN A 103 -19.83 22.28 -3.23
C GLN A 103 -19.32 22.28 -4.68
N ALA A 104 -18.39 21.37 -5.01
CA ALA A 104 -17.93 21.15 -6.37
C ALA A 104 -19.09 20.75 -7.30
N GLU A 105 -19.91 19.77 -6.89
CA GLU A 105 -21.06 19.34 -7.67
C GLU A 105 -22.05 20.48 -7.93
N ILE A 106 -22.39 21.26 -6.90
CA ILE A 106 -23.32 22.40 -7.03
C ILE A 106 -22.82 23.39 -8.08
N PHE A 107 -21.52 23.71 -8.06
CA PHE A 107 -20.95 24.66 -9.01
C PHE A 107 -20.85 24.08 -10.43
N PHE A 108 -20.45 22.83 -10.60
CA PHE A 108 -20.43 22.21 -11.94
C PHE A 108 -21.84 22.05 -12.52
N LEU A 109 -22.86 21.70 -11.72
CA LEU A 109 -24.25 21.62 -12.17
C LEU A 109 -24.75 22.98 -12.69
N ARG A 110 -24.41 24.07 -11.98
CA ARG A 110 -24.73 25.42 -12.43
C ARG A 110 -23.97 25.80 -13.69
N ALA A 111 -22.68 25.46 -13.76
CA ALA A 111 -21.86 25.68 -14.96
C ALA A 111 -22.47 25.00 -16.19
N ALA A 112 -22.81 23.71 -16.06
CA ALA A 112 -23.41 22.91 -17.12
C ALA A 112 -24.80 23.42 -17.56
N ALA A 113 -25.59 23.99 -16.65
CA ALA A 113 -26.90 24.56 -16.98
C ALA A 113 -26.81 25.88 -17.76
N LEU A 114 -25.69 26.59 -17.65
CA LEU A 114 -25.49 27.94 -18.19
C LEU A 114 -24.55 27.97 -19.40
N ALA A 115 -23.78 26.92 -19.64
CA ALA A 115 -22.84 26.83 -20.75
C ALA A 115 -23.54 26.60 -22.10
N ASN A 116 -23.00 27.22 -23.15
CA ASN A 116 -23.37 26.87 -24.53
C ASN A 116 -22.87 25.47 -24.93
N ASP A 117 -21.74 25.05 -24.38
CA ASP A 117 -21.21 23.69 -24.44
C ASP A 117 -20.84 23.22 -23.02
N PRO A 118 -21.63 22.31 -22.40
CA PRO A 118 -21.41 21.90 -21.02
C PRO A 118 -20.43 20.72 -20.86
N SER A 119 -19.73 20.31 -21.91
CA SER A 119 -19.00 19.04 -21.94
C SER A 119 -17.89 18.93 -20.88
N ASP A 120 -17.08 19.97 -20.66
CA ASP A 120 -16.05 19.98 -19.61
C ASP A 120 -16.67 19.87 -18.20
N ALA A 121 -17.77 20.59 -17.95
CA ALA A 121 -18.49 20.52 -16.68
C ALA A 121 -19.12 19.14 -16.45
N LEU A 122 -19.59 18.48 -17.52
CA LEU A 122 -20.13 17.11 -17.45
C LEU A 122 -19.05 16.06 -17.18
N LEU A 123 -17.86 16.19 -17.78
CA LEU A 123 -16.72 15.32 -17.46
C LEU A 123 -16.31 15.46 -15.99
N ASN A 124 -16.20 16.69 -15.50
CA ASN A 124 -15.84 16.92 -14.10
C ASN A 124 -16.94 16.45 -13.12
N LEU A 125 -18.22 16.63 -13.45
CA LEU A 125 -19.34 16.06 -12.69
C LEU A 125 -19.26 14.54 -12.61
N SER A 126 -18.84 13.88 -13.69
CA SER A 126 -18.68 12.42 -13.68
C SER A 126 -17.58 11.97 -12.70
N ALA A 127 -16.47 12.71 -12.62
CA ALA A 127 -15.39 12.42 -11.69
C ALA A 127 -15.82 12.68 -10.23
N VAL A 128 -16.51 13.78 -9.95
CA VAL A 128 -17.05 14.09 -8.62
C VAL A 128 -18.08 13.05 -8.18
N ALA A 129 -19.02 12.68 -9.07
CA ALA A 129 -20.03 11.67 -8.79
C ALA A 129 -19.40 10.29 -8.54
N TRP A 130 -18.36 9.92 -9.30
CA TRP A 130 -17.60 8.69 -9.06
C TRP A 130 -16.89 8.70 -7.71
N GLN A 131 -16.18 9.78 -7.34
CA GLN A 131 -15.51 9.90 -6.05
C GLN A 131 -16.49 9.84 -4.87
N ALA A 132 -17.71 10.34 -5.07
CA ALA A 132 -18.81 10.25 -4.10
C ALA A 132 -19.55 8.89 -4.14
N ALA A 133 -19.04 7.89 -4.85
CA ALA A 133 -19.64 6.56 -5.05
C ALA A 133 -21.05 6.57 -5.68
N ARG A 134 -21.41 7.63 -6.42
CA ARG A 134 -22.70 7.80 -7.13
C ARG A 134 -22.57 7.44 -8.61
N ILE A 135 -22.45 6.14 -8.84
CA ILE A 135 -22.16 5.55 -10.14
C ILE A 135 -23.24 5.83 -11.21
N PRO A 136 -24.56 5.73 -10.92
CA PRO A 136 -25.59 6.02 -11.93
C PRO A 136 -25.53 7.47 -12.44
N GLU A 137 -25.26 8.42 -11.56
CA GLU A 137 -25.11 9.83 -11.90
C GLU A 137 -23.84 10.07 -12.72
N SER A 138 -22.71 9.48 -12.32
CA SER A 138 -21.45 9.53 -13.08
C SER A 138 -21.63 9.03 -14.52
N THR A 139 -22.30 7.88 -14.66
CA THR A 139 -22.65 7.30 -15.97
C THR A 139 -23.52 8.26 -16.79
N GLY A 140 -24.56 8.83 -16.17
CA GLY A 140 -25.46 9.77 -16.83
C GLY A 140 -24.76 11.03 -17.32
N TYR A 141 -23.77 11.54 -16.60
CA TYR A 141 -22.96 12.68 -17.06
C TYR A 141 -22.05 12.32 -18.23
N LEU A 142 -21.37 11.17 -18.18
CA LEU A 142 -20.52 10.71 -19.28
C LEU A 142 -21.31 10.44 -20.56
N GLU A 143 -22.49 9.83 -20.46
CA GLU A 143 -23.35 9.63 -21.63
C GLU A 143 -23.81 10.95 -22.26
N ARG A 144 -24.07 11.97 -21.43
CA ARG A 144 -24.41 13.31 -21.93
C ARG A 144 -23.22 13.95 -22.63
N CYS A 145 -22.02 13.85 -22.05
CA CYS A 145 -20.80 14.36 -22.66
C CYS A 145 -20.49 13.64 -23.98
N LEU A 146 -20.64 12.31 -24.01
CA LEU A 146 -20.48 11.50 -25.22
C LEU A 146 -21.44 11.92 -26.35
N ARG A 147 -22.68 12.31 -26.02
CA ARG A 147 -23.63 12.82 -27.02
C ARG A 147 -23.24 14.19 -27.59
N LEU A 148 -22.49 14.99 -26.84
CA LEU A 148 -22.09 16.34 -27.24
C LEU A 148 -20.78 16.33 -28.04
N GLU A 149 -19.76 15.65 -27.54
CA GLU A 149 -18.41 15.66 -28.13
C GLU A 149 -18.13 14.46 -29.04
N GLY A 150 -18.96 13.42 -28.95
CA GLY A 150 -18.66 12.13 -29.55
C GLY A 150 -17.55 11.38 -28.80
N GLU A 151 -17.02 10.36 -29.46
CA GLU A 151 -16.03 9.43 -28.91
C GLU A 151 -14.62 10.04 -28.92
N THR A 152 -14.40 11.08 -28.12
CA THR A 152 -13.06 11.66 -27.93
C THR A 152 -12.22 10.80 -26.97
N PRO A 153 -10.88 10.82 -27.05
CA PRO A 153 -10.04 10.06 -26.13
C PRO A 153 -10.37 10.34 -24.65
N ARG A 154 -10.55 11.63 -24.28
CA ARG A 154 -10.87 12.03 -22.90
C ARG A 154 -12.18 11.42 -22.38
N VAL A 155 -13.23 11.39 -23.21
CA VAL A 155 -14.53 10.81 -22.83
C VAL A 155 -14.41 9.30 -22.70
N LEU A 156 -13.78 8.65 -23.67
CA LEU A 156 -13.60 7.19 -23.67
C LEU A 156 -12.74 6.70 -22.50
N GLU A 157 -11.76 7.48 -22.04
CA GLU A 157 -10.95 7.14 -20.87
C GLU A 157 -11.70 7.29 -19.56
N GLN A 158 -12.45 8.37 -19.38
CA GLN A 158 -13.28 8.53 -18.18
C GLN A 158 -14.37 7.45 -18.11
N MET A 159 -14.95 7.07 -19.25
CA MET A 159 -15.84 5.92 -19.34
C MET A 159 -15.11 4.60 -19.07
N SER A 160 -13.89 4.43 -19.58
CA SER A 160 -13.08 3.24 -19.29
C SER A 160 -12.80 3.11 -17.81
N PHE A 161 -12.44 4.21 -17.16
CA PHE A 161 -12.17 4.25 -15.72
C PHE A 161 -13.42 3.94 -14.90
N LEU A 162 -14.57 4.48 -15.29
CA LEU A 162 -15.84 4.18 -14.64
C LEU A 162 -16.23 2.70 -14.82
N CYS A 163 -16.10 2.13 -16.02
CA CYS A 163 -16.34 0.71 -16.28
C CYS A 163 -15.46 -0.20 -15.42
N ASP A 164 -14.17 0.13 -15.30
CA ASP A 164 -13.23 -0.63 -14.46
C ASP A 164 -13.62 -0.55 -12.98
N SER A 165 -13.99 0.66 -12.52
CA SER A 165 -14.48 0.89 -11.16
C SER A 165 -15.80 0.18 -10.84
N MET A 166 -16.62 -0.09 -11.85
CA MET A 166 -17.87 -0.87 -11.73
C MET A 166 -17.64 -2.38 -11.81
N GLY A 167 -16.41 -2.85 -11.96
CA GLY A 167 -16.10 -4.27 -12.10
C GLY A 167 -16.37 -4.83 -13.50
N ASP A 168 -16.46 -3.98 -14.54
CA ASP A 168 -16.51 -4.38 -15.95
C ASP A 168 -15.19 -4.03 -16.67
N PRO A 169 -14.10 -4.77 -16.39
CA PRO A 169 -12.80 -4.54 -17.01
C PRO A 169 -12.81 -4.82 -18.52
N HIS A 170 -13.80 -5.57 -19.03
CA HIS A 170 -13.94 -5.84 -20.46
C HIS A 170 -14.42 -4.61 -21.23
N ALA A 171 -15.47 -3.96 -20.73
CA ALA A 171 -15.92 -2.68 -21.27
C ALA A 171 -14.83 -1.61 -21.14
N ALA A 172 -14.12 -1.59 -19.99
CA ALA A 172 -13.00 -0.69 -19.76
C ALA A 172 -11.90 -0.87 -20.82
N ALA A 173 -11.39 -2.09 -21.00
CA ALA A 173 -10.36 -2.40 -21.99
C ALA A 173 -10.80 -2.06 -23.43
N ALA A 174 -12.07 -2.32 -23.78
CA ALA A 174 -12.60 -1.98 -25.10
C ALA A 174 -12.63 -0.47 -25.35
N LEU A 175 -13.08 0.32 -24.35
CA LEU A 175 -13.12 1.78 -24.41
C LEU A 175 -11.70 2.37 -24.44
N TYR A 176 -10.79 1.86 -23.62
CA TYR A 176 -9.39 2.26 -23.61
C TYR A 176 -8.71 2.00 -24.96
N LYS A 177 -8.89 0.79 -25.52
CA LYS A 177 -8.37 0.45 -26.86
C LYS A 177 -8.90 1.40 -27.94
N LYS A 178 -10.17 1.78 -27.82
CA LYS A 178 -10.81 2.73 -28.72
C LYS A 178 -10.23 4.13 -28.56
N ALA A 179 -10.03 4.60 -27.33
CA ALA A 179 -9.35 5.86 -27.02
C ALA A 179 -7.93 5.89 -27.62
N ARG A 180 -7.16 4.81 -27.41
CA ARG A 180 -5.81 4.65 -27.97
C ARG A 180 -5.82 4.71 -29.49
N LYS A 181 -6.72 3.99 -30.15
CA LYS A 181 -6.82 4.01 -31.62
C LYS A 181 -7.12 5.41 -32.17
N ILE A 182 -7.90 6.21 -31.46
CA ILE A 182 -8.19 7.60 -31.83
C ILE A 182 -6.97 8.50 -31.55
N SER A 183 -6.22 8.24 -30.47
CA SER A 183 -4.99 8.95 -30.10
C SER A 183 -3.79 8.65 -31.03
N THR A 184 -3.69 7.43 -31.58
CA THR A 184 -2.58 6.96 -32.44
C THR A 184 -2.41 7.70 -33.77
N SER A 185 -3.17 8.76 -34.06
CA SER A 185 -2.97 9.49 -35.32
C SER A 185 -1.77 10.45 -35.33
N THR A 186 -1.11 10.82 -34.20
CA THR A 186 0.12 11.67 -34.23
C THR A 186 1.06 11.73 -32.99
N LYS A 187 0.85 11.08 -31.83
CA LYS A 187 1.70 11.27 -30.62
C LYS A 187 2.44 10.00 -30.15
N THR A 188 3.63 10.16 -29.56
CA THR A 188 4.33 9.13 -28.76
C THR A 188 3.61 8.91 -27.43
N ASP A 189 3.62 7.68 -26.90
CA ASP A 189 2.86 7.32 -25.69
C ASP A 189 3.35 8.01 -24.41
N TRP A 190 4.64 8.39 -24.38
CA TRP A 190 5.29 9.01 -23.23
C TRP A 190 6.16 10.21 -23.63
N TYR A 191 6.19 11.20 -22.75
CA TYR A 191 7.09 12.33 -22.76
C TYR A 191 7.79 12.41 -21.41
N ALA A 192 9.05 12.84 -21.40
CA ALA A 192 9.78 13.07 -20.17
C ALA A 192 10.77 14.23 -20.30
N SER A 193 11.14 14.79 -19.16
CA SER A 193 12.23 15.76 -19.04
C SER A 193 12.90 15.64 -17.69
N PHE A 194 14.16 16.06 -17.62
CA PHE A 194 15.00 15.83 -16.46
C PHE A 194 15.83 17.07 -16.07
N CYS A 195 16.06 17.21 -14.77
CA CYS A 195 16.90 18.24 -14.14
C CYS A 195 17.73 17.58 -13.03
N GLU A 196 19.03 17.83 -12.99
CA GLU A 196 19.90 17.45 -11.88
C GLU A 196 20.46 18.70 -11.21
N ILE A 197 20.49 18.69 -9.89
CA ILE A 197 20.84 19.81 -9.03
C ILE A 197 21.91 19.32 -8.05
N ASP A 198 23.02 20.03 -7.95
CA ASP A 198 23.96 19.88 -6.84
C ASP A 198 23.38 20.57 -5.60
N ILE A 199 23.18 19.80 -4.54
CA ILE A 199 22.67 20.28 -3.24
C ILE A 199 23.75 20.13 -2.16
N THR A 200 25.02 20.00 -2.52
CA THR A 200 26.12 19.89 -1.57
C THR A 200 26.31 21.25 -0.88
N PRO A 201 26.17 21.34 0.46
CA PRO A 201 26.42 22.60 1.15
C PRO A 201 27.92 22.87 1.27
N GLU A 202 28.29 24.15 1.40
CA GLU A 202 29.63 24.50 1.86
C GLU A 202 29.84 24.04 3.31
N LEU A 203 31.08 23.67 3.67
CA LEU A 203 31.40 23.29 5.05
C LEU A 203 31.26 24.50 5.99
N ASP A 204 30.39 24.39 6.98
CA ASP A 204 30.11 25.41 8.02
C ASP A 204 29.99 24.72 9.39
N ASP A 205 30.48 25.37 10.44
CA ASP A 205 30.50 24.82 11.81
C ASP A 205 29.11 24.71 12.45
N LYS A 206 28.07 25.25 11.79
CA LYS A 206 26.67 25.15 12.21
C LYS A 206 25.93 23.98 11.58
N ILE A 207 26.47 23.37 10.53
CA ILE A 207 25.85 22.22 9.87
C ILE A 207 26.02 20.98 10.75
N GLU A 208 24.93 20.27 11.01
CA GLU A 208 24.96 18.98 11.70
C GLU A 208 24.43 17.86 10.77
N LEU A 209 25.16 16.75 10.72
CA LEU A 209 24.76 15.57 9.93
C LEU A 209 23.65 14.78 10.62
N GLN A 210 22.52 14.58 9.94
CA GLN A 210 21.36 13.88 10.49
C GLN A 210 21.39 12.37 10.22
N GLY A 211 21.03 11.56 11.22
CA GLY A 211 20.74 10.13 11.09
C GLY A 211 21.41 9.21 12.11
N TYR A 212 22.53 9.60 12.71
CA TYR A 212 23.14 8.82 13.79
C TYR A 212 22.84 9.40 15.16
N PHE A 213 22.32 8.55 16.05
CA PHE A 213 22.08 8.93 17.42
C PHE A 213 23.40 9.03 18.20
N GLY A 214 23.68 10.19 18.78
CA GLY A 214 24.89 10.40 19.56
C GLY A 214 25.27 11.88 19.73
N PRO A 215 26.55 12.18 19.94
CA PRO A 215 27.07 13.55 19.90
C PRO A 215 26.78 14.21 18.54
N SER A 216 26.67 15.54 18.55
CA SER A 216 26.59 16.34 17.32
C SER A 216 27.75 16.01 16.38
N ARG A 217 27.43 15.82 15.09
CA ARG A 217 28.38 15.51 14.02
C ARG A 217 28.43 16.68 13.05
N VAL A 218 29.49 17.47 13.14
CA VAL A 218 29.77 18.58 12.21
C VAL A 218 30.69 18.05 11.11
N PRO A 219 30.37 18.21 9.82
CA PRO A 219 31.20 17.68 8.75
C PRO A 219 32.54 18.43 8.65
N GLU A 220 33.63 17.67 8.50
CA GLU A 220 35.00 18.21 8.35
C GLU A 220 35.48 18.18 6.89
N GLU A 221 34.85 17.34 6.06
CA GLU A 221 35.19 17.15 4.65
C GLU A 221 33.97 16.75 3.81
N ILE A 222 34.12 16.82 2.49
CA ILE A 222 33.14 16.35 1.50
C ILE A 222 33.77 15.19 0.74
N LEU A 223 33.23 13.98 0.91
CA LEU A 223 33.71 12.77 0.23
C LEU A 223 33.03 12.56 -1.11
N SER A 224 31.73 12.89 -1.20
CA SER A 224 30.98 12.87 -2.45
C SER A 224 29.89 13.93 -2.45
N GLU A 225 29.54 14.41 -3.63
CA GLU A 225 28.48 15.40 -3.85
C GLU A 225 27.11 14.83 -3.50
N LEU A 226 26.26 15.68 -2.94
CA LEU A 226 24.84 15.41 -2.71
C LEU A 226 24.03 15.96 -3.89
N LYS A 227 23.11 15.18 -4.44
CA LYS A 227 22.30 15.59 -5.60
C LYS A 227 20.82 15.57 -5.28
N ALA A 228 20.06 16.49 -5.88
CA ALA A 228 18.63 16.38 -6.10
C ALA A 228 18.36 16.19 -7.59
N GLN A 229 17.57 15.18 -7.94
CA GLN A 229 17.30 14.79 -9.32
C GLN A 229 15.79 14.80 -9.54
N VAL A 230 15.34 15.49 -10.56
CA VAL A 230 13.93 15.77 -10.82
C VAL A 230 13.57 15.29 -12.22
N LEU A 231 12.60 14.38 -12.31
CA LEU A 231 12.10 13.78 -13.54
C LEU A 231 10.60 14.05 -13.65
N LEU A 232 10.19 14.67 -14.75
CA LEU A 232 8.80 14.91 -15.10
C LEU A 232 8.39 13.91 -16.17
N PHE A 233 7.31 13.16 -15.94
CA PHE A 233 6.64 12.36 -16.96
C PHE A 233 5.35 13.05 -17.43
N GLU A 234 5.03 12.90 -18.70
CA GLU A 234 3.71 13.19 -19.26
C GLU A 234 3.27 12.02 -20.16
N ASP A 235 2.06 11.51 -19.97
CA ASP A 235 1.51 10.49 -20.87
C ASP A 235 0.87 11.10 -22.12
N ALA A 236 0.48 10.27 -23.09
CA ALA A 236 -0.18 10.73 -24.32
C ALA A 236 -1.44 11.59 -24.09
N PHE A 237 -2.05 11.50 -22.91
CA PHE A 237 -3.29 12.16 -22.52
C PHE A 237 -3.04 13.47 -21.76
N GLY A 238 -1.77 13.81 -21.51
CA GLY A 238 -1.37 15.04 -20.84
C GLY A 238 -1.40 14.95 -19.30
N LYS A 239 -1.56 13.74 -18.73
CA LYS A 239 -1.40 13.55 -17.28
C LYS A 239 0.08 13.54 -16.94
N ARG A 240 0.43 14.14 -15.80
CA ARG A 240 1.81 14.33 -15.37
C ARG A 240 2.10 13.69 -14.03
N ALA A 241 3.33 13.19 -13.87
CA ALA A 241 3.88 12.78 -12.58
C ALA A 241 5.27 13.39 -12.38
N LEU A 242 5.56 13.77 -11.14
CA LEU A 242 6.85 14.31 -10.73
C LEU A 242 7.57 13.31 -9.83
N PHE A 243 8.76 12.90 -10.25
CA PHE A 243 9.64 12.03 -9.48
C PHE A 243 10.87 12.83 -9.05
N VAL A 244 11.12 12.89 -7.75
CA VAL A 244 12.27 13.55 -7.15
C VAL A 244 13.03 12.55 -6.29
N THR A 245 14.33 12.42 -6.52
CA THR A 245 15.25 11.75 -5.59
C THR A 245 16.24 12.77 -5.03
N ALA A 246 16.59 12.65 -3.75
CA ALA A 246 17.58 13.54 -3.14
C ALA A 246 18.50 12.83 -2.15
N ASP A 247 19.78 13.19 -2.17
CA ASP A 247 20.78 12.72 -1.21
C ASP A 247 20.68 13.46 0.13
N ILE A 248 19.59 13.19 0.84
CA ILE A 248 19.25 13.79 2.14
C ILE A 248 18.79 12.70 3.12
N PHE A 249 18.67 13.06 4.39
CA PHE A 249 18.17 12.14 5.42
C PHE A 249 16.70 11.77 5.19
N GLY A 250 15.86 12.74 4.81
CA GLY A 250 14.44 12.50 4.54
C GLY A 250 13.73 13.76 4.07
N PHE A 251 12.67 13.63 3.29
CA PHE A 251 11.77 14.76 3.04
C PHE A 251 10.86 14.97 4.26
N GLY A 252 11.14 16.00 5.06
CA GLY A 252 10.22 16.43 6.12
C GLY A 252 8.85 16.80 5.56
N GLN A 253 7.78 16.66 6.35
CA GLN A 253 6.41 16.95 5.90
C GLN A 253 6.24 18.39 5.37
N GLU A 254 7.02 19.32 5.93
CA GLU A 254 7.08 20.71 5.49
C GLU A 254 7.64 20.83 4.06
N MET A 255 8.70 20.08 3.73
CA MET A 255 9.26 20.01 2.39
C MET A 255 8.29 19.37 1.41
N VAL A 256 7.66 18.25 1.79
CA VAL A 256 6.67 17.53 0.97
C VAL A 256 5.52 18.46 0.58
N SER A 257 4.96 19.16 1.56
CA SER A 257 3.89 20.14 1.34
C SER A 257 4.32 21.25 0.37
N VAL A 258 5.53 21.81 0.54
CA VAL A 258 6.02 22.89 -0.33
C VAL A 258 6.28 22.41 -1.75
N ILE A 259 6.93 21.27 -1.93
CA ILE A 259 7.24 20.74 -3.26
C ILE A 259 5.95 20.32 -4.00
N ARG A 260 4.97 19.72 -3.31
CA ARG A 260 3.65 19.44 -3.91
C ARG A 260 2.94 20.71 -4.36
N LYS A 261 3.03 21.80 -3.61
CA LYS A 261 2.51 23.11 -4.05
C LYS A 261 3.24 23.63 -5.28
N PHE A 262 4.56 23.48 -5.35
CA PHE A 262 5.31 23.81 -6.56
C PHE A 262 4.86 22.95 -7.75
N ALA A 263 4.70 21.64 -7.57
CA ALA A 263 4.27 20.72 -8.62
C ALA A 263 2.85 21.01 -9.12
N ALA A 264 1.93 21.34 -8.22
CA ALA A 264 0.53 21.64 -8.53
C ALA A 264 0.37 22.83 -9.50
N ILE A 265 1.27 23.82 -9.44
CA ILE A 265 1.33 24.95 -10.40
C ILE A 265 1.44 24.43 -11.85
N TRP A 266 2.07 23.28 -12.06
CA TRP A 266 2.32 22.71 -13.39
C TRP A 266 1.31 21.63 -13.78
N GLY A 267 0.15 21.58 -13.11
CA GLY A 267 -0.92 20.62 -13.38
C GLY A 267 -0.56 19.19 -12.99
N ILE A 268 0.35 19.02 -12.03
CA ILE A 268 0.75 17.72 -11.49
C ILE A 268 -0.12 17.44 -10.26
N ASP A 269 -0.93 16.39 -10.33
CA ASP A 269 -1.77 15.98 -9.20
C ASP A 269 -0.87 15.62 -7.99
N PRO A 270 -1.17 16.08 -6.76
CA PRO A 270 -0.37 15.74 -5.58
C PRO A 270 -0.19 14.23 -5.34
N SER A 271 -1.12 13.39 -5.81
CA SER A 271 -1.01 11.93 -5.79
C SER A 271 0.03 11.38 -6.76
N ALA A 272 0.37 12.14 -7.81
CA ALA A 272 1.36 11.81 -8.83
C ALA A 272 2.74 12.43 -8.52
N VAL A 273 2.98 12.85 -7.27
CA VAL A 273 4.27 13.39 -6.81
C VAL A 273 4.97 12.36 -5.91
N ILE A 274 6.17 11.95 -6.31
CA ILE A 274 7.04 11.02 -5.58
C ILE A 274 8.29 11.78 -5.15
N LEU A 275 8.50 11.93 -3.84
CA LEU A 275 9.68 12.57 -3.24
C LEU A 275 10.42 11.55 -2.39
N ASN A 276 11.47 10.93 -2.94
CA ASN A 276 12.22 9.85 -2.28
C ASN A 276 13.60 10.35 -1.81
N ALA A 277 13.89 10.19 -0.53
CA ALA A 277 15.23 10.47 -0.01
C ALA A 277 16.10 9.21 -0.09
N SER A 278 17.37 9.35 -0.49
CA SER A 278 18.32 8.23 -0.43
C SER A 278 18.52 7.72 1.00
N HIS A 279 18.18 8.56 1.99
CA HIS A 279 18.34 8.34 3.42
C HIS A 279 19.82 8.27 3.83
N THR A 280 20.67 9.08 3.19
CA THR A 280 22.07 9.20 3.63
C THR A 280 22.13 9.79 5.04
N HIS A 281 22.96 9.17 5.89
CA HIS A 281 23.24 9.67 7.24
C HIS A 281 24.35 10.75 7.27
N TYR A 282 24.75 11.21 6.08
CA TYR A 282 25.92 12.06 5.85
C TYR A 282 25.54 13.35 5.11
N GLY A 283 24.32 13.84 5.30
CA GLY A 283 23.86 15.16 4.84
C GLY A 283 23.31 16.01 5.99
N PRO A 284 23.12 17.33 5.79
CA PRO A 284 22.48 18.21 6.77
C PRO A 284 21.06 17.75 7.12
N GLY A 285 20.57 18.12 8.30
CA GLY A 285 19.26 17.68 8.77
C GLY A 285 18.08 18.30 8.01
N THR A 286 17.22 17.45 7.46
CA THR A 286 16.02 17.85 6.67
C THR A 286 14.70 17.37 7.29
N VAL A 287 14.75 16.70 8.45
CA VAL A 287 13.56 16.24 9.17
C VAL A 287 13.47 16.90 10.55
N SER A 288 12.40 17.64 10.78
CA SER A 288 12.21 18.52 11.95
C SER A 288 11.72 17.81 13.22
N HIS A 289 11.02 16.69 13.08
CA HIS A 289 10.32 16.01 14.17
C HIS A 289 11.12 14.86 14.80
N THR A 290 12.44 14.84 14.60
CA THR A 290 13.35 13.91 15.28
C THR A 290 14.00 14.57 16.50
N VAL A 291 14.49 13.75 17.43
CA VAL A 291 15.29 14.27 18.56
C VAL A 291 16.59 14.92 18.08
N ALA A 292 17.03 15.98 18.76
CA ALA A 292 18.26 16.72 18.41
C ALA A 292 19.52 15.83 18.43
N GLY A 293 19.52 14.76 19.22
CA GLY A 293 20.63 13.79 19.25
C GLY A 293 20.79 12.98 17.96
N LEU A 294 19.86 13.08 17.01
CA LEU A 294 19.97 12.50 15.67
C LEU A 294 20.64 13.46 14.68
N GLY A 295 20.94 14.70 15.08
CA GLY A 295 21.34 15.81 14.21
C GLY A 295 20.21 16.84 14.11
N ARG A 296 20.56 18.12 14.26
CA ARG A 296 19.58 19.22 14.21
C ARG A 296 19.01 19.41 12.81
N PHE A 297 17.75 19.83 12.77
CA PHE A 297 17.11 20.30 11.55
C PHE A 297 17.75 21.61 11.07
N ASP A 298 18.19 21.63 9.83
CA ASP A 298 18.75 22.78 9.15
C ASP A 298 17.68 23.42 8.25
N HIS A 299 17.09 24.50 8.76
CA HIS A 299 16.02 25.22 8.06
C HIS A 299 16.46 25.80 6.72
N ASP A 300 17.68 26.34 6.65
CA ASP A 300 18.18 27.02 5.47
C ASP A 300 18.46 26.00 4.37
N PHE A 301 19.15 24.91 4.72
CA PHE A 301 19.41 23.80 3.79
C PHE A 301 18.12 23.17 3.24
N ALA A 302 17.18 22.80 4.12
CA ALA A 302 15.92 22.18 3.69
C ALA A 302 15.11 23.11 2.77
N ASN A 303 15.11 24.42 3.06
CA ASN A 303 14.49 25.42 2.21
C ASN A 303 15.20 25.53 0.85
N ASP A 304 16.53 25.59 0.83
CA ASP A 304 17.31 25.72 -0.41
C ASP A 304 17.09 24.52 -1.34
N VAL A 305 17.01 23.30 -0.81
CA VAL A 305 16.63 22.10 -1.57
C VAL A 305 15.24 22.26 -2.20
N CYS A 306 14.24 22.69 -1.42
CA CYS A 306 12.89 22.91 -1.95
C CYS A 306 12.88 23.98 -3.05
N GLN A 307 13.60 25.07 -2.85
CA GLN A 307 13.71 26.17 -3.82
C GLN A 307 14.34 25.71 -5.12
N ALA A 308 15.45 24.97 -5.04
CA ALA A 308 16.14 24.45 -6.21
C ALA A 308 15.23 23.51 -7.03
N ILE A 309 14.49 22.62 -6.37
CA ILE A 309 13.49 21.76 -7.04
C ILE A 309 12.41 22.60 -7.72
N GLY A 310 11.84 23.59 -7.02
CA GLY A 310 10.81 24.48 -7.57
C GLY A 310 11.30 25.27 -8.79
N GLN A 311 12.57 25.68 -8.81
CA GLN A 311 13.23 26.36 -9.93
C GLN A 311 13.41 25.48 -11.17
N CYS A 312 13.54 24.16 -11.02
CA CYS A 312 13.64 23.24 -12.16
C CYS A 312 12.29 23.05 -12.88
N LEU A 313 11.15 23.17 -12.20
CA LEU A 313 9.84 22.81 -12.77
C LEU A 313 9.47 23.56 -14.07
N PRO A 314 9.67 24.89 -14.20
CA PRO A 314 9.43 25.58 -15.47
C PRO A 314 10.30 25.05 -16.61
N LEU A 315 11.56 24.73 -16.33
CA LEU A 315 12.51 24.24 -17.32
C LEU A 315 12.17 22.81 -17.75
N LEU A 316 11.80 21.97 -16.78
CA LEU A 316 11.31 20.61 -17.04
C LEU A 316 10.10 20.64 -17.97
N TYR A 317 9.11 21.48 -17.66
CA TYR A 317 7.92 21.61 -18.49
C TYR A 317 8.26 22.03 -19.93
N GLN A 318 9.12 23.04 -20.09
CA GLN A 318 9.54 23.53 -21.42
C GLN A 318 10.34 22.49 -22.22
N ASN A 319 11.05 21.61 -21.54
CA ASN A 319 11.92 20.60 -22.14
C ASN A 319 11.26 19.20 -22.23
N LEU A 320 9.96 19.10 -21.99
CA LEU A 320 9.20 17.87 -22.23
C LEU A 320 9.40 17.44 -23.69
N GLN A 321 9.88 16.23 -23.86
CA GLN A 321 10.17 15.65 -25.18
C GLN A 321 9.77 14.18 -25.18
N PRO A 322 9.54 13.57 -26.36
CA PRO A 322 9.23 12.17 -26.46
C PRO A 322 10.24 11.30 -25.71
N ALA A 323 9.74 10.25 -25.05
CA ALA A 323 10.55 9.32 -24.27
C ALA A 323 10.14 7.88 -24.56
N GLN A 324 11.13 6.99 -24.63
CA GLN A 324 10.94 5.55 -24.63
C GLN A 324 11.19 5.02 -23.22
N LEU A 325 10.21 4.30 -22.67
CA LEU A 325 10.26 3.73 -21.33
C LEU A 325 10.41 2.21 -21.40
N THR A 326 11.35 1.67 -20.63
CA THR A 326 11.54 0.23 -20.48
C THR A 326 11.84 -0.12 -19.03
N HIS A 327 11.65 -1.37 -18.62
CA HIS A 327 11.94 -1.81 -17.25
C HIS A 327 12.52 -3.23 -17.21
N THR A 328 13.17 -3.55 -16.10
CA THR A 328 13.75 -4.87 -15.79
C THR A 328 13.91 -5.02 -14.27
N VAL A 329 14.37 -6.17 -13.82
CA VAL A 329 14.65 -6.45 -12.41
C VAL A 329 16.06 -7.02 -12.29
N ALA A 330 16.93 -6.33 -11.55
CA ALA A 330 18.24 -6.82 -11.17
C ALA A 330 18.19 -7.52 -9.81
N HIS A 331 19.22 -8.31 -9.51
CA HIS A 331 19.40 -8.92 -8.20
C HIS A 331 20.79 -8.58 -7.64
N ALA A 332 20.83 -7.92 -6.48
CA ALA A 332 22.05 -7.47 -5.83
C ALA A 332 21.97 -7.63 -4.32
N GLN A 333 23.04 -8.11 -3.68
CA GLN A 333 23.12 -8.21 -2.23
C GLN A 333 24.27 -7.33 -1.71
N ILE A 334 23.93 -6.13 -1.23
CA ILE A 334 24.89 -5.20 -0.61
C ILE A 334 24.64 -4.97 0.89
N GLY A 335 23.52 -5.50 1.40
CA GLY A 335 23.11 -5.36 2.79
C GLY A 335 22.64 -6.68 3.38
N PHE A 336 22.64 -6.74 4.71
CA PHE A 336 22.16 -7.88 5.50
C PHE A 336 21.20 -7.40 6.57
N ASN A 337 20.31 -8.30 7.00
CA ASN A 337 19.42 -8.02 8.12
C ASN A 337 20.24 -7.77 9.39
N ARG A 338 19.87 -6.73 10.14
CA ARG A 338 20.56 -6.27 11.35
C ARG A 338 19.86 -6.68 12.64
N ARG A 339 18.79 -7.48 12.59
CA ARG A 339 18.01 -7.94 13.75
C ARG A 339 18.33 -9.38 14.07
N ARG A 340 18.86 -9.65 15.27
CA ARG A 340 19.05 -11.03 15.76
C ARG A 340 18.56 -11.19 17.19
N SER A 341 17.70 -12.17 17.43
CA SER A 341 17.25 -12.54 18.78
C SER A 341 18.33 -13.39 19.48
N ILE A 342 18.80 -12.93 20.64
CA ILE A 342 19.72 -13.65 21.52
C ILE A 342 19.15 -13.60 22.94
N ASP A 343 18.90 -14.76 23.53
CA ASP A 343 18.33 -14.90 24.88
C ASP A 343 16.99 -14.15 25.07
N GLY A 344 16.17 -14.12 24.02
CA GLY A 344 14.87 -13.42 24.02
C GLY A 344 14.96 -11.90 23.86
N LEU A 345 16.15 -11.34 23.61
CA LEU A 345 16.37 -9.92 23.34
C LEU A 345 16.83 -9.72 21.89
N VAL A 346 16.14 -8.84 21.16
CA VAL A 346 16.54 -8.43 19.81
C VAL A 346 17.74 -7.48 19.89
N LYS A 347 18.85 -7.87 19.24
CA LYS A 347 20.09 -7.09 19.16
C LYS A 347 20.37 -6.66 17.73
N MET A 348 20.92 -5.46 17.59
CA MET A 348 21.38 -4.89 16.32
C MET A 348 22.74 -5.47 15.87
N ILE A 349 22.73 -6.72 15.40
CA ILE A 349 23.91 -7.45 14.94
C ILE A 349 23.55 -8.24 13.67
N PRO A 350 24.53 -8.68 12.85
CA PRO A 350 24.22 -9.35 11.60
C PRO A 350 23.37 -10.62 11.79
N ASN A 351 22.34 -10.74 10.97
CA ASN A 351 21.49 -11.92 10.85
C ASN A 351 21.36 -12.34 9.38
N PRO A 352 22.30 -13.15 8.85
CA PRO A 352 22.24 -13.61 7.46
C PRO A 352 21.07 -14.57 7.17
N ASP A 353 20.43 -15.13 8.21
CA ASP A 353 19.34 -16.10 8.08
C ASP A 353 17.96 -15.42 7.96
N ALA A 354 17.86 -14.14 8.31
CA ALA A 354 16.64 -13.34 8.14
C ALA A 354 16.56 -12.73 6.74
N HIS A 355 15.35 -12.31 6.35
CA HIS A 355 15.12 -11.69 5.05
C HIS A 355 15.92 -10.38 4.89
N TYR A 356 16.50 -10.19 3.71
CA TYR A 356 17.13 -8.95 3.28
C TYR A 356 16.79 -8.69 1.82
N GLU A 357 16.76 -7.41 1.44
CA GLU A 357 16.38 -7.03 0.08
C GLU A 357 17.48 -7.41 -0.90
N THR A 358 17.10 -8.12 -1.96
CA THR A 358 17.98 -8.45 -3.07
C THR A 358 17.40 -8.07 -4.42
N THR A 359 16.10 -7.79 -4.49
CA THR A 359 15.39 -7.45 -5.71
C THR A 359 15.53 -5.96 -5.96
N THR A 360 16.05 -5.61 -7.14
CA THR A 360 16.33 -4.24 -7.54
C THR A 360 15.56 -3.93 -8.82
N PRO A 361 14.31 -3.44 -8.74
CA PRO A 361 13.59 -2.93 -9.90
C PRO A 361 14.36 -1.79 -10.58
N VAL A 362 14.42 -1.81 -11.90
CA VAL A 362 15.10 -0.80 -12.72
C VAL A 362 14.17 -0.35 -13.85
N MET A 363 14.03 0.97 -14.03
CA MET A 363 13.35 1.56 -15.18
C MET A 363 14.36 2.39 -15.97
N SER A 364 14.37 2.25 -17.29
CA SER A 364 15.17 3.06 -18.20
C SER A 364 14.26 4.02 -18.98
N VAL A 365 14.66 5.29 -18.99
CA VAL A 365 14.04 6.36 -19.76
C VAL A 365 15.03 6.82 -20.81
N LYS A 366 14.67 6.70 -22.09
CA LYS A 366 15.47 7.21 -23.20
C LYS A 366 14.75 8.38 -23.85
N LEU A 367 15.32 9.57 -23.75
CA LEU A 367 14.79 10.78 -24.37
C LEU A 367 15.11 10.84 -25.87
N ASP A 368 14.33 11.59 -26.63
CA ASP A 368 14.51 11.78 -28.08
C ASP A 368 15.87 12.40 -28.44
N ASN A 369 16.43 13.25 -27.57
CA ASN A 369 17.78 13.79 -27.70
C ASN A 369 18.91 12.73 -27.51
N GLY A 370 18.57 11.49 -27.19
CA GLY A 370 19.50 10.37 -26.99
C GLY A 370 19.93 10.13 -25.55
N GLN A 371 19.58 11.02 -24.61
CA GLN A 371 19.93 10.90 -23.19
C GLN A 371 19.26 9.67 -22.56
N ARG A 372 20.04 8.89 -21.80
CA ARG A 372 19.63 7.65 -21.12
C ARG A 372 19.62 7.89 -19.61
N LEU A 373 18.47 7.70 -18.99
CA LEU A 373 18.29 7.79 -17.55
C LEU A 373 17.92 6.42 -17.00
N LEU A 374 18.44 6.09 -15.82
CA LEU A 374 18.06 4.89 -15.07
C LEU A 374 17.45 5.30 -13.73
N MET A 375 16.31 4.70 -13.39
CA MET A 375 15.71 4.75 -12.07
C MET A 375 15.96 3.40 -11.40
N VAL A 376 16.66 3.39 -10.27
CA VAL A 376 17.09 2.16 -9.58
C VAL A 376 16.50 2.13 -8.17
N ASN A 377 15.71 1.11 -7.84
CA ASN A 377 15.17 0.92 -6.50
C ASN A 377 15.90 -0.21 -5.76
N HIS A 378 16.48 0.07 -4.59
CA HIS A 378 17.12 -0.95 -3.75
C HIS A 378 16.98 -0.61 -2.27
N GLY A 379 16.76 -1.61 -1.41
CA GLY A 379 16.54 -1.43 0.03
C GLY A 379 17.79 -1.72 0.87
N CYS A 380 18.60 -0.71 1.16
CA CYS A 380 19.72 -0.84 2.12
C CYS A 380 20.10 0.52 2.73
N HIS A 381 20.31 0.62 4.05
CA HIS A 381 20.69 1.90 4.69
C HIS A 381 22.04 2.44 4.17
N PRO A 382 22.12 3.69 3.70
CA PRO A 382 23.38 4.37 3.38
C PRO A 382 24.06 4.88 4.67
N THR A 383 24.72 3.94 5.34
CA THR A 383 25.34 4.05 6.68
C THR A 383 26.74 3.44 6.70
N GLY A 384 27.37 3.34 5.53
CA GLY A 384 28.57 2.52 5.31
C GLY A 384 29.85 3.15 5.86
N LEU A 385 29.84 4.46 6.11
CA LEU A 385 30.95 5.21 6.69
C LEU A 385 30.94 5.21 8.23
N GLY A 386 30.00 4.51 8.86
CA GLY A 386 29.83 4.53 10.31
C GLY A 386 29.63 5.95 10.85
N ALA A 387 30.31 6.29 11.94
CA ALA A 387 30.18 7.57 12.64
C ALA A 387 31.05 8.69 12.04
N LEU A 388 31.57 8.54 10.82
CA LEU A 388 32.39 9.54 10.16
C LEU A 388 31.66 10.88 10.04
N THR A 389 32.41 11.96 10.20
CA THR A 389 31.97 13.37 10.12
C THR A 389 32.32 13.96 8.76
N ALA A 390 31.72 13.40 7.70
CA ALA A 390 31.93 13.85 6.33
C ALA A 390 30.60 13.93 5.58
N ILE A 391 30.51 14.82 4.60
CA ILE A 391 29.39 14.87 3.65
C ILE A 391 29.56 13.78 2.60
N SER A 392 28.51 12.98 2.38
CA SER A 392 28.54 11.89 1.39
C SER A 392 27.16 11.42 0.96
N ALA A 393 27.03 11.05 -0.32
CA ALA A 393 25.89 10.30 -0.83
C ALA A 393 25.98 8.80 -0.52
N ASP A 394 27.07 8.30 0.09
CA ASP A 394 27.32 6.89 0.42
C ASP A 394 27.22 5.97 -0.84
N TYR A 395 26.86 4.69 -0.70
CA TYR A 395 26.83 3.74 -1.83
C TYR A 395 25.90 4.15 -2.99
N PRO A 396 24.77 4.90 -2.78
CA PRO A 396 24.01 5.46 -3.88
C PRO A 396 24.86 6.32 -4.83
N GLY A 397 25.72 7.19 -4.28
CA GLY A 397 26.64 8.01 -5.07
C GLY A 397 27.59 7.15 -5.91
N GLU A 398 28.25 6.20 -5.27
CA GLU A 398 29.21 5.29 -5.92
C GLU A 398 28.57 4.41 -7.00
N MET A 399 27.33 3.97 -6.78
CA MET A 399 26.56 3.22 -7.78
C MET A 399 26.28 4.09 -9.03
N ARG A 400 25.84 5.34 -8.83
CA ARG A 400 25.60 6.27 -9.95
C ARG A 400 26.88 6.46 -10.76
N ASP A 401 27.97 6.81 -10.09
CA ASP A 401 29.27 7.08 -10.74
C ASP A 401 29.80 5.87 -11.50
N ALA A 402 29.63 4.66 -10.95
CA ALA A 402 30.04 3.43 -11.62
C ALA A 402 29.22 3.13 -12.89
N LEU A 403 27.90 3.34 -12.86
CA LEU A 403 27.03 3.15 -14.03
C LEU A 403 27.31 4.19 -15.12
N MET A 404 27.48 5.46 -14.73
CA MET A 404 27.78 6.55 -15.67
C MET A 404 29.19 6.42 -16.25
N GLY A 405 30.18 6.10 -15.43
CA GLY A 405 31.58 5.89 -15.87
C GLY A 405 31.77 4.70 -16.81
N ALA A 406 30.83 3.74 -16.80
CA ALA A 406 30.79 2.60 -17.72
C ALA A 406 29.87 2.82 -18.95
N ASP A 407 29.36 4.04 -19.16
CA ASP A 407 28.48 4.43 -20.28
C ASP A 407 27.13 3.65 -20.33
N HIS A 408 26.68 3.11 -19.19
CA HIS A 408 25.37 2.46 -19.11
C HIS A 408 24.22 3.47 -19.07
N ALA A 409 24.47 4.68 -18.55
CA ALA A 409 23.50 5.76 -18.48
C ALA A 409 24.20 7.12 -18.46
N ASP A 410 23.51 8.16 -18.91
CA ASP A 410 23.94 9.56 -18.75
C ASP A 410 23.54 10.11 -17.37
N VAL A 411 22.49 9.53 -16.77
CA VAL A 411 21.93 9.91 -15.48
C VAL A 411 21.42 8.67 -14.76
N VAL A 412 21.62 8.60 -13.43
CA VAL A 412 21.07 7.54 -12.60
C VAL A 412 20.39 8.14 -11.37
N MET A 413 19.10 7.85 -11.19
CA MET A 413 18.31 8.20 -10.01
C MET A 413 18.21 7.00 -9.07
N PHE A 414 18.58 7.21 -7.81
CA PHE A 414 18.48 6.19 -6.77
C PHE A 414 17.21 6.38 -5.93
N PHE A 415 16.41 5.33 -5.84
CA PHE A 415 15.19 5.28 -5.05
C PHE A 415 15.38 4.33 -3.88
N GLN A 416 15.43 4.88 -2.67
CA GLN A 416 15.59 4.07 -1.48
C GLN A 416 14.36 3.17 -1.26
N GLY A 417 14.64 1.88 -1.12
CA GLY A 417 13.64 0.85 -0.91
C GLY A 417 13.28 0.63 0.56
N ALA A 418 12.72 -0.54 0.86
CA ALA A 418 12.48 -0.94 2.25
C ALA A 418 13.77 -1.42 2.90
N ALA A 419 14.34 -0.58 3.76
CA ALA A 419 15.65 -0.80 4.35
C ALA A 419 15.62 -0.81 5.89
N GLY A 420 14.46 -0.70 6.53
CA GLY A 420 14.31 -0.45 7.97
C GLY A 420 15.16 -1.35 8.89
N ASP A 421 15.39 -2.60 8.48
CA ASP A 421 16.19 -3.59 9.20
C ASP A 421 17.46 -4.04 8.45
N ILE A 422 17.89 -3.33 7.41
CA ILE A 422 19.01 -3.69 6.56
C ILE A 422 20.21 -2.77 6.79
N LYS A 423 21.40 -3.33 6.86
CA LYS A 423 22.65 -2.57 6.96
C LYS A 423 23.69 -3.10 5.99
N GLN A 424 24.49 -2.19 5.43
CA GLN A 424 25.62 -2.55 4.56
C GLN A 424 26.60 -3.48 5.27
N GLY A 425 26.93 -4.59 4.61
CA GLY A 425 27.82 -5.59 5.14
C GLY A 425 28.42 -6.46 4.05
N VAL A 426 29.51 -7.13 4.39
CA VAL A 426 30.20 -8.10 3.53
C VAL A 426 30.25 -9.44 4.23
N GLN A 427 30.13 -10.52 3.45
CA GLN A 427 30.25 -11.88 3.97
C GLN A 427 31.62 -12.46 3.59
N VAL A 428 32.39 -12.88 4.60
CA VAL A 428 33.69 -13.54 4.45
C VAL A 428 33.67 -14.80 5.32
N ASP A 429 34.00 -15.96 4.76
CA ASP A 429 34.04 -17.25 5.47
C ASP A 429 32.75 -17.56 6.28
N ASN A 430 31.58 -17.31 5.69
CA ASN A 430 30.25 -17.44 6.32
C ASN A 430 30.00 -16.55 7.55
N GLN A 431 30.80 -15.51 7.75
CA GLN A 431 30.54 -14.48 8.74
C GLN A 431 30.25 -13.15 8.05
N VAL A 432 29.19 -12.49 8.51
CA VAL A 432 28.84 -11.15 8.03
C VAL A 432 29.51 -10.12 8.93
N GLY A 433 30.24 -9.20 8.31
CA GLY A 433 30.83 -8.03 8.96
C GLY A 433 30.19 -6.74 8.45
N TRP A 434 29.93 -5.80 9.36
CA TRP A 434 29.55 -4.43 8.96
C TRP A 434 30.74 -3.68 8.40
N ILE A 435 30.52 -2.94 7.33
CA ILE A 435 31.53 -2.02 6.82
C ILE A 435 31.55 -0.72 7.66
N GLY A 436 32.62 0.04 7.56
CA GLY A 436 32.81 1.29 8.32
C GLY A 436 33.85 2.21 7.71
N ASP A 437 34.12 2.07 6.41
CA ASP A 437 35.15 2.79 5.68
C ASP A 437 34.69 3.07 4.25
N TYR A 438 35.21 4.15 3.66
CA TYR A 438 34.79 4.60 2.33
C TYR A 438 35.13 3.59 1.23
N GLN A 439 36.29 2.92 1.30
CA GLN A 439 36.68 1.95 0.26
C GLN A 439 35.67 0.80 0.16
N SER A 440 35.18 0.30 1.30
CA SER A 440 34.12 -0.71 1.33
C SER A 440 32.80 -0.20 0.74
N VAL A 441 32.44 1.06 0.97
CA VAL A 441 31.27 1.71 0.33
C VAL A 441 31.41 1.74 -1.19
N GLN A 442 32.58 2.09 -1.71
CA GLN A 442 32.86 2.09 -3.16
C GLN A 442 32.71 0.69 -3.76
N ILE A 443 33.15 -0.35 -3.06
CA ILE A 443 33.02 -1.74 -3.51
C ILE A 443 31.54 -2.13 -3.61
N LEU A 444 30.75 -1.87 -2.57
CA LEU A 444 29.32 -2.20 -2.55
C LEU A 444 28.52 -1.41 -3.59
N GLY A 445 28.81 -0.11 -3.76
CA GLY A 445 28.20 0.71 -4.82
C GLY A 445 28.46 0.15 -6.22
N ARG A 446 29.71 -0.25 -6.50
CA ARG A 446 30.07 -0.90 -7.78
C ARG A 446 29.45 -2.27 -7.95
N GLN A 447 29.25 -3.03 -6.87
CA GLN A 447 28.57 -4.32 -6.91
C GLN A 447 27.11 -4.15 -7.32
N LEU A 448 26.40 -3.17 -6.74
CA LEU A 448 25.03 -2.83 -7.14
C LEU A 448 24.98 -2.36 -8.60
N ALA A 449 25.89 -1.47 -9.00
CA ALA A 449 26.02 -1.00 -10.39
C ALA A 449 26.21 -2.15 -11.38
N THR A 450 27.06 -3.13 -11.04
CA THR A 450 27.32 -4.31 -11.89
C THR A 450 26.06 -5.15 -12.07
N ALA A 451 25.30 -5.38 -11.00
CA ALA A 451 24.05 -6.12 -11.06
C ALA A 451 23.00 -5.39 -11.92
N VAL A 452 22.85 -4.07 -11.74
CA VAL A 452 21.97 -3.23 -12.56
C VAL A 452 22.38 -3.31 -14.03
N ALA A 453 23.65 -3.10 -14.35
CA ALA A 453 24.17 -3.16 -15.71
C ALA A 453 23.89 -4.52 -16.39
N GLY A 454 24.02 -5.63 -15.65
CA GLY A 454 23.71 -6.97 -16.15
C GLY A 454 22.25 -7.15 -16.57
N SER A 455 21.32 -6.53 -15.85
CA SER A 455 19.88 -6.61 -16.14
C SER A 455 19.45 -5.82 -17.39
N LEU A 456 20.22 -4.81 -17.81
CA LEU A 456 19.88 -3.95 -18.95
C LEU A 456 19.88 -4.68 -20.31
N SER A 457 20.28 -5.95 -20.34
CA SER A 457 20.18 -6.82 -21.51
C SER A 457 18.79 -7.44 -21.71
N ASP A 458 17.93 -7.42 -20.68
CA ASP A 458 16.58 -8.00 -20.68
C ASP A 458 15.54 -6.93 -20.31
N LEU A 459 15.32 -5.99 -21.25
CA LEU A 459 14.42 -4.86 -21.07
C LEU A 459 13.04 -5.15 -21.66
N LYS A 460 11.99 -4.94 -20.87
CA LYS A 460 10.59 -4.94 -21.30
C LYS A 460 10.11 -3.51 -21.57
N ALA A 461 9.27 -3.30 -22.58
CA ALA A 461 8.65 -2.00 -22.80
C ALA A 461 7.63 -1.70 -21.71
N VAL A 462 7.51 -0.43 -21.31
CA VAL A 462 6.46 0.00 -20.38
C VAL A 462 5.20 0.36 -21.16
N GLU A 463 4.08 -0.26 -20.82
CA GLU A 463 2.80 -0.10 -21.54
C GLU A 463 1.65 0.33 -20.63
N GLY A 464 0.78 1.21 -21.11
CA GLY A 464 -0.40 1.68 -20.39
C GLY A 464 -0.32 3.17 -20.00
N PRO A 465 -1.37 3.72 -19.37
CA PRO A 465 -1.44 5.14 -19.05
C PRO A 465 -0.78 5.47 -17.70
N LEU A 466 -0.67 6.76 -17.40
CA LEU A 466 -0.30 7.23 -16.07
C LEU A 466 -1.54 7.22 -15.15
N ARG A 467 -1.39 6.60 -13.97
CA ARG A 467 -2.41 6.62 -12.91
C ARG A 467 -1.76 6.88 -11.57
N ALA A 468 -2.48 7.58 -10.70
CA ALA A 468 -2.01 7.89 -9.37
C ALA A 468 -3.17 7.90 -8.37
N MET A 469 -2.89 7.47 -7.15
CA MET A 469 -3.86 7.43 -6.06
C MET A 469 -3.15 7.62 -4.73
N ARG A 470 -3.83 8.27 -3.78
CA ARG A 470 -3.42 8.35 -2.37
C ARG A 470 -4.46 7.70 -1.49
N ARG A 471 -4.03 7.16 -0.36
CA ARG A 471 -4.90 6.56 0.64
C ARG A 471 -4.34 6.80 2.03
N ASP A 472 -5.21 7.23 2.94
CA ASP A 472 -4.87 7.30 4.35
C ASP A 472 -4.96 5.90 4.98
N VAL A 473 -3.95 5.58 5.79
CA VAL A 473 -3.80 4.32 6.51
C VAL A 473 -3.88 4.62 7.99
N VAL A 474 -4.78 3.95 8.70
CA VAL A 474 -4.92 4.08 10.16
C VAL A 474 -3.96 3.08 10.81
N ALA A 475 -2.79 3.55 11.22
CA ALA A 475 -1.76 2.72 11.83
C ALA A 475 -1.94 2.65 13.36
N PRO A 476 -2.25 1.49 13.95
CA PRO A 476 -2.53 1.37 15.37
C PRO A 476 -1.29 1.62 16.23
N LEU A 477 -1.48 2.25 17.39
CA LEU A 477 -0.46 2.49 18.41
C LEU A 477 -0.77 1.67 19.67
N LYS A 478 0.27 1.29 20.41
CA LYS A 478 0.11 0.64 21.72
C LYS A 478 -0.48 1.62 22.76
N ASP A 479 -1.26 1.10 23.72
CA ASP A 479 -2.01 1.90 24.70
C ASP A 479 -1.15 2.93 25.51
N SER A 480 -1.66 4.17 25.51
CA SER A 480 -1.49 5.30 26.44
C SER A 480 -0.17 6.11 26.43
N PRO A 481 -0.27 7.47 26.48
CA PRO A 481 0.83 8.38 26.20
C PRO A 481 1.79 8.48 27.38
N ALA A 482 3.09 8.35 27.10
CA ALA A 482 4.14 8.78 28.01
C ALA A 482 4.10 8.16 29.43
N ASP A 483 3.76 6.88 29.53
CA ASP A 483 4.03 6.07 30.73
C ASP A 483 5.55 5.92 30.89
N LEU A 484 6.10 6.43 32.00
CA LEU A 484 7.53 6.31 32.29
C LEU A 484 7.96 4.89 32.67
N SER A 485 7.03 3.94 32.82
CA SER A 485 7.36 2.51 32.96
C SER A 485 8.19 1.99 31.78
N VAL A 486 8.13 2.65 30.61
CA VAL A 486 8.98 2.34 29.45
C VAL A 486 10.47 2.51 29.74
N LEU A 487 10.85 3.30 30.76
CA LEU A 487 12.24 3.44 31.23
C LEU A 487 12.82 2.13 31.76
N GLU A 488 11.98 1.26 32.32
CA GLU A 488 12.41 0.04 33.01
C GLU A 488 12.55 -1.15 32.05
N ARG A 489 12.20 -0.97 30.77
CA ARG A 489 12.22 -2.00 29.75
C ARG A 489 13.66 -2.28 29.26
N PRO A 490 14.16 -3.53 29.29
CA PRO A 490 15.52 -3.88 28.89
C PRO A 490 15.92 -3.42 27.48
N GLU A 491 14.98 -3.43 26.54
CA GLU A 491 15.17 -2.99 25.16
C GLU A 491 15.52 -1.49 25.04
N ASN A 492 15.16 -0.68 26.03
CA ASN A 492 15.42 0.76 26.06
C ASN A 492 16.74 1.13 26.73
N ALA A 493 17.59 0.15 27.09
CA ALA A 493 18.88 0.39 27.74
C ALA A 493 19.85 1.30 26.95
N ARG A 494 19.62 1.46 25.64
CA ARG A 494 20.40 2.36 24.76
C ARG A 494 19.90 3.81 24.74
N VAL A 495 18.72 4.08 25.30
CA VAL A 495 18.09 5.40 25.31
C VAL A 495 18.32 6.04 26.68
N SER A 496 18.77 7.30 26.71
CA SER A 496 19.02 7.97 27.99
C SER A 496 17.69 8.27 28.72
N ARG A 497 17.73 8.24 30.05
CA ARG A 497 16.57 8.59 30.88
C ARG A 497 16.04 9.99 30.59
N GLU A 498 16.95 10.94 30.34
CA GLU A 498 16.63 12.32 29.99
C GLU A 498 15.89 12.40 28.64
N MET A 499 16.30 11.62 27.64
CA MET A 499 15.62 11.58 26.35
C MET A 499 14.19 11.08 26.47
N ILE A 500 13.96 9.98 27.22
CA ILE A 500 12.61 9.45 27.42
C ILE A 500 11.74 10.46 28.21
N GLN A 501 12.31 11.19 29.16
CA GLN A 501 11.60 12.26 29.86
C GLN A 501 11.23 13.43 28.94
N ASN A 502 12.15 13.85 28.07
CA ASN A 502 11.90 14.91 27.09
C ASN A 502 10.85 14.48 26.06
N TRP A 503 10.95 13.26 25.53
CA TRP A 503 9.95 12.65 24.69
C TRP A 503 8.58 12.63 25.36
N ALA A 504 8.50 12.12 26.59
CA ALA A 504 7.26 12.06 27.37
C ALA A 504 6.62 13.44 27.56
N ALA A 505 7.44 14.48 27.78
CA ALA A 505 6.97 15.85 27.89
C ALA A 505 6.46 16.42 26.56
N VAL A 506 7.13 16.12 25.44
CA VAL A 506 6.73 16.53 24.09
C VAL A 506 5.43 15.83 23.69
N VAL A 507 5.33 14.52 23.85
CA VAL A 507 4.11 13.75 23.54
C VAL A 507 2.92 14.28 24.34
N LYS A 508 3.04 14.48 25.66
CA LYS A 508 1.97 15.07 26.49
C LYS A 508 1.56 16.47 26.05
N LEU A 509 2.47 17.24 25.46
CA LEU A 509 2.20 18.59 25.00
C LEU A 509 1.50 18.62 23.64
N LEU A 510 1.89 17.73 22.72
CA LEU A 510 1.32 17.64 21.36
C LEU A 510 0.02 16.84 21.33
N HIS A 511 -0.09 15.83 22.20
CA HIS A 511 -1.18 14.88 22.29
C HIS A 511 -1.68 14.87 23.74
N PRO A 512 -2.44 15.91 24.16
CA PRO A 512 -2.97 15.99 25.52
C PRO A 512 -4.02 14.91 25.80
N ASP A 513 -4.66 14.40 24.76
CA ASP A 513 -5.60 13.28 24.78
C ASP A 513 -4.91 11.97 24.37
N ALA A 514 -5.51 10.83 24.72
CA ALA A 514 -5.00 9.53 24.29
C ALA A 514 -5.06 9.39 22.76
N VAL A 515 -3.96 8.95 22.16
CA VAL A 515 -3.84 8.66 20.72
C VAL A 515 -3.59 7.18 20.57
N ASP A 516 -4.52 6.48 19.93
CA ASP A 516 -4.48 5.03 19.70
C ASP A 516 -4.05 4.68 18.27
N SER A 517 -3.84 5.68 17.41
CA SER A 517 -3.50 5.48 16.01
C SER A 517 -2.83 6.71 15.38
N LEU A 518 -2.09 6.49 14.29
CA LEU A 518 -1.55 7.54 13.42
C LEU A 518 -2.15 7.39 12.01
N SER A 519 -2.50 8.53 11.38
CA SER A 519 -2.82 8.54 9.96
C SER A 519 -1.54 8.61 9.13
N ILE A 520 -1.35 7.65 8.22
CA ILE A 520 -0.20 7.56 7.33
C ILE A 520 -0.70 7.68 5.89
N GLU A 521 -0.18 8.65 5.14
CA GLU A 521 -0.50 8.78 3.72
C GLU A 521 0.31 7.78 2.90
N LEU A 522 -0.36 6.81 2.28
CA LEU A 522 0.21 5.93 1.28
C LEU A 522 -0.10 6.45 -0.13
N GLY A 523 0.85 6.30 -1.05
CA GLY A 523 0.68 6.70 -2.45
C GLY A 523 1.02 5.56 -3.39
N CYS A 524 0.25 5.43 -4.46
CA CYS A 524 0.54 4.53 -5.57
C CYS A 524 0.54 5.33 -6.87
N VAL A 525 1.62 5.22 -7.63
CA VAL A 525 1.72 5.77 -8.99
C VAL A 525 2.04 4.62 -9.93
N SER A 526 1.23 4.44 -10.96
CA SER A 526 1.50 3.53 -12.07
C SER A 526 1.96 4.36 -13.27
N ILE A 527 3.11 3.98 -13.81
CA ILE A 527 3.58 4.41 -15.14
C ILE A 527 3.41 3.18 -16.01
N GLY A 528 2.23 3.07 -16.64
CA GLY A 528 1.85 1.86 -17.36
C GLY A 528 1.75 0.65 -16.43
N ASP A 529 2.49 -0.40 -16.74
CA ASP A 529 2.57 -1.66 -16.01
C ASP A 529 3.62 -1.67 -14.88
N VAL A 530 4.28 -0.54 -14.63
CA VAL A 530 5.22 -0.38 -13.52
C VAL A 530 4.58 0.39 -12.36
N LEU A 531 4.54 -0.23 -11.19
CA LEU A 531 3.98 0.34 -9.97
C LEU A 531 5.06 0.92 -9.07
N PHE A 532 4.82 2.12 -8.55
CA PHE A 532 5.58 2.76 -7.48
C PHE A 532 4.69 2.91 -6.26
N VAL A 533 5.08 2.31 -5.14
CA VAL A 533 4.34 2.42 -3.87
C VAL A 533 5.16 3.23 -2.88
N SER A 534 4.67 4.42 -2.52
CA SER A 534 5.31 5.32 -1.57
C SER A 534 4.85 5.05 -0.15
N MET A 535 5.82 4.83 0.75
CA MET A 535 5.63 4.70 2.19
C MET A 535 6.43 5.81 2.90
N PRO A 536 5.78 6.68 3.70
CA PRO A 536 6.42 7.83 4.33
C PRO A 536 7.12 7.43 5.63
N GLY A 537 8.02 6.46 5.58
CA GLY A 537 8.71 5.89 6.73
C GLY A 537 9.81 4.91 6.34
N GLU A 538 10.31 4.15 7.31
CA GLU A 538 11.35 3.13 7.14
C GLU A 538 10.74 1.72 7.21
N PRO A 539 10.14 1.20 6.12
CA PRO A 539 9.58 -0.15 6.12
C PRO A 539 10.68 -1.22 6.16
N MET A 540 10.37 -2.35 6.78
CA MET A 540 11.25 -3.51 6.82
C MET A 540 11.40 -4.14 5.44
N ALA A 541 12.54 -4.78 5.16
CA ALA A 541 12.76 -5.43 3.86
C ALA A 541 11.68 -6.47 3.52
N ILE A 542 11.19 -7.23 4.52
CA ILE A 542 10.13 -8.22 4.31
C ILE A 542 8.83 -7.60 3.79
N THR A 543 8.53 -6.35 4.15
CA THR A 543 7.34 -5.64 3.68
C THR A 543 7.44 -5.35 2.17
N ALA A 544 8.63 -5.06 1.64
CA ALA A 544 8.81 -4.93 0.18
C ALA A 544 8.57 -6.27 -0.54
N ALA A 545 9.08 -7.38 -0.02
CA ALA A 545 8.83 -8.70 -0.59
C ALA A 545 7.33 -9.03 -0.62
N ARG A 546 6.63 -8.87 0.52
CA ARG A 546 5.17 -9.07 0.63
C ARG A 546 4.39 -8.15 -0.31
N LEU A 547 4.82 -6.89 -0.46
CA LEU A 547 4.19 -5.93 -1.36
C LEU A 547 4.31 -6.36 -2.84
N ARG A 548 5.43 -6.93 -3.25
CA ARG A 548 5.59 -7.51 -4.60
C ARG A 548 4.72 -8.75 -4.79
N GLU A 549 4.60 -9.60 -3.77
CA GLU A 549 3.75 -10.80 -3.80
C GLU A 549 2.26 -10.48 -4.00
N ILE A 550 1.74 -9.44 -3.33
CA ILE A 550 0.33 -9.04 -3.44
C ILE A 550 0.03 -8.21 -4.71
N SER A 551 1.05 -7.63 -5.34
CA SER A 551 0.91 -6.74 -6.51
C SER A 551 0.90 -7.53 -7.83
N THR A 552 -0.20 -8.25 -8.08
CA THR A 552 -0.30 -9.21 -9.20
C THR A 552 -0.67 -8.62 -10.56
N ARG A 553 -1.00 -7.31 -10.62
CA ARG A 553 -1.43 -6.62 -11.84
C ARG A 553 -0.34 -5.78 -12.52
N HIS A 554 0.89 -5.83 -12.01
CA HIS A 554 2.02 -5.04 -12.50
C HIS A 554 3.21 -5.95 -12.76
N GLU A 555 3.96 -5.66 -13.83
CA GLU A 555 5.14 -6.44 -14.23
C GLU A 555 6.37 -6.10 -13.38
N SER A 556 6.40 -4.90 -12.78
CA SER A 556 7.48 -4.45 -11.91
C SER A 556 6.95 -3.53 -10.80
N VAL A 557 7.50 -3.68 -9.60
CA VAL A 557 7.00 -2.98 -8.41
C VAL A 557 8.17 -2.39 -7.62
N PHE A 558 8.19 -1.07 -7.58
CA PHE A 558 9.11 -0.22 -6.84
C PHE A 558 8.53 0.02 -5.44
N ALA A 559 9.09 -0.66 -4.43
CA ALA A 559 8.70 -0.49 -3.04
C ALA A 559 9.50 0.67 -2.45
N LEU A 560 8.91 1.87 -2.42
CA LEU A 560 9.60 3.10 -2.08
C LEU A 560 9.39 3.45 -0.60
N GLY A 561 10.35 3.08 0.25
CA GLY A 561 10.46 3.65 1.59
C GLY A 561 10.88 5.12 1.52
N TYR A 562 10.91 5.83 2.65
CA TYR A 562 11.48 7.19 2.75
C TYR A 562 10.88 8.18 1.74
N THR A 563 9.60 7.96 1.36
CA THR A 563 8.98 8.64 0.23
C THR A 563 7.76 9.43 0.66
N ASN A 564 7.67 10.70 0.24
CA ASN A 564 6.61 11.63 0.62
C ASN A 564 6.50 11.85 2.14
N GLY A 565 7.61 11.63 2.85
CA GLY A 565 7.69 11.77 4.30
C GLY A 565 8.69 10.80 4.91
N LEU A 566 8.99 11.02 6.19
CA LEU A 566 9.75 10.10 7.03
C LEU A 566 9.18 10.15 8.44
N ALA A 567 8.06 9.47 8.67
CA ALA A 567 7.30 9.55 9.91
C ALA A 567 7.85 8.66 11.02
N ALA A 568 8.24 7.42 10.68
CA ALA A 568 8.65 6.40 11.63
C ALA A 568 9.26 5.19 10.91
N TYR A 569 9.76 4.21 11.69
CA TYR A 569 9.94 2.84 11.20
C TYR A 569 8.58 2.14 11.08
N PHE A 570 8.39 1.33 10.05
CA PHE A 570 7.21 0.47 9.89
C PHE A 570 7.62 -1.00 10.11
N PRO A 571 7.56 -1.50 11.36
CA PRO A 571 7.91 -2.89 11.66
C PRO A 571 6.92 -3.85 11.02
N ALA A 572 7.40 -5.04 10.65
CA ALA A 572 6.51 -6.15 10.33
C ALA A 572 5.73 -6.58 11.57
N ASP A 573 4.50 -7.08 11.39
CA ASP A 573 3.62 -7.37 12.53
C ASP A 573 4.25 -8.41 13.49
N GLU A 574 5.00 -9.37 12.95
CA GLU A 574 5.74 -10.35 13.76
C GLU A 574 6.83 -9.71 14.64
N MET A 575 7.45 -8.61 14.19
CA MET A 575 8.53 -7.93 14.92
C MET A 575 8.01 -7.11 16.10
N ILE A 576 6.72 -6.77 16.12
CA ILE A 576 6.12 -5.96 17.19
C ILE A 576 6.07 -6.72 18.51
N GLU A 577 5.89 -8.04 18.44
CA GLU A 577 5.96 -8.96 19.58
C GLU A 577 7.41 -9.21 20.02
N GLU A 578 8.34 -9.37 19.07
CA GLU A 578 9.77 -9.59 19.35
C GLU A 578 10.45 -8.37 20.00
N GLY A 579 9.96 -7.18 19.67
CA GLY A 579 10.53 -5.91 20.12
C GLY A 579 11.85 -5.57 19.42
N GLY A 580 12.69 -4.78 20.09
CA GLY A 580 13.92 -4.23 19.52
C GLY A 580 13.77 -2.79 19.02
N TYR A 581 14.81 -2.28 18.37
CA TYR A 581 14.92 -0.85 18.07
C TYR A 581 13.80 -0.36 17.15
N GLU A 582 13.66 -0.96 15.97
CA GLU A 582 12.76 -0.46 14.93
C GLU A 582 11.29 -0.59 15.35
N ALA A 583 10.96 -1.59 16.16
CA ALA A 583 9.60 -1.85 16.63
C ALA A 583 9.22 -1.06 17.90
N HIS A 584 10.14 -0.87 18.85
CA HIS A 584 9.83 -0.27 20.15
C HIS A 584 10.57 1.05 20.39
N SER A 585 11.92 1.04 20.39
CA SER A 585 12.72 2.17 20.87
C SER A 585 12.87 3.32 19.85
N SER A 586 12.60 3.08 18.57
CA SER A 586 12.66 4.08 17.50
C SER A 586 11.61 5.19 17.66
N SER A 587 10.49 4.88 18.31
CA SER A 587 9.41 5.84 18.61
C SER A 587 9.90 7.06 19.38
N PHE A 588 10.89 6.88 20.27
CA PHE A 588 11.53 7.99 20.99
C PHE A 588 12.36 8.89 20.07
N VAL A 589 12.98 8.33 19.03
CA VAL A 589 13.84 9.05 18.09
C VAL A 589 12.99 9.91 17.15
N TYR A 590 11.87 9.38 16.69
CA TYR A 590 10.90 10.05 15.81
C TYR A 590 9.85 10.89 16.55
N SER A 591 9.98 11.03 17.87
CA SER A 591 9.02 11.76 18.71
C SER A 591 7.57 11.27 18.58
N MET A 592 7.37 9.99 18.28
CA MET A 592 6.05 9.38 18.11
C MET A 592 5.28 9.33 19.44
N PRO A 593 3.93 9.38 19.46
CA PRO A 593 3.15 9.28 20.70
C PRO A 593 3.36 7.98 21.47
N ALA A 594 3.52 6.87 20.73
CA ALA A 594 3.80 5.53 21.23
C ALA A 594 4.40 4.68 20.08
N PRO A 595 5.01 3.52 20.38
CA PRO A 595 5.32 2.53 19.35
C PRO A 595 4.05 2.01 18.66
N PHE A 596 4.19 1.56 17.41
CA PHE A 596 3.10 0.89 16.70
C PHE A 596 2.68 -0.41 17.41
N ASP A 597 1.38 -0.71 17.28
CA ASP A 597 0.82 -2.01 17.66
C ASP A 597 0.65 -2.92 16.44
N VAL A 598 0.36 -4.19 16.70
CA VAL A 598 0.11 -5.19 15.65
C VAL A 598 -0.99 -4.71 14.71
N GLY A 599 -0.73 -4.83 13.40
CA GLY A 599 -1.64 -4.46 12.32
C GLY A 599 -1.15 -3.31 11.45
N VAL A 600 -0.07 -2.60 11.83
CA VAL A 600 0.49 -1.51 11.00
C VAL A 600 0.96 -2.02 9.64
N GLU A 601 1.64 -3.17 9.58
CA GLU A 601 2.09 -3.74 8.31
C GLU A 601 0.90 -4.23 7.49
N HIS A 602 -0.04 -4.91 8.13
CA HIS A 602 -1.27 -5.35 7.49
C HIS A 602 -2.03 -4.20 6.82
N GLN A 603 -2.21 -3.09 7.54
CA GLN A 603 -2.89 -1.89 7.04
C GLN A 603 -2.13 -1.25 5.86
N LEU A 604 -0.79 -1.22 5.91
CA LEU A 604 0.03 -0.74 4.79
C LEU A 604 -0.10 -1.64 3.56
N LEU A 605 -0.05 -2.96 3.72
CA LEU A 605 -0.16 -3.92 2.63
C LEU A 605 -1.57 -3.92 2.01
N GLU A 606 -2.61 -3.87 2.84
CA GLU A 606 -4.00 -3.78 2.39
C GLU A 606 -4.24 -2.49 1.59
N ALA A 607 -3.82 -1.34 2.13
CA ALA A 607 -3.93 -0.07 1.44
C ALA A 607 -3.16 -0.07 0.12
N SER A 608 -1.95 -0.65 0.10
CA SER A 608 -1.13 -0.81 -1.11
C SER A 608 -1.80 -1.69 -2.15
N TYR A 609 -2.42 -2.80 -1.73
CA TYR A 609 -3.13 -3.70 -2.63
C TYR A 609 -4.32 -3.01 -3.30
N ILE A 610 -5.18 -2.37 -2.51
CA ILE A 610 -6.37 -1.71 -3.03
C ILE A 610 -5.99 -0.52 -3.92
N ALA A 611 -5.01 0.29 -3.50
CA ALA A 611 -4.50 1.39 -4.29
C ALA A 611 -3.82 0.91 -5.57
N GLY A 612 -3.03 -0.16 -5.49
CA GLY A 612 -2.42 -0.83 -6.62
C GLY A 612 -3.44 -1.30 -7.64
N ILE A 613 -4.55 -1.90 -7.19
CA ILE A 613 -5.67 -2.26 -8.08
C ILE A 613 -6.25 -1.02 -8.76
N GLY A 614 -6.50 0.05 -8.00
CA GLY A 614 -7.09 1.28 -8.52
C GLY A 614 -6.21 2.01 -9.56
N VAL A 615 -4.89 1.77 -9.55
CA VAL A 615 -3.96 2.36 -10.52
C VAL A 615 -3.48 1.36 -11.59
N ALA A 616 -3.85 0.09 -11.49
CA ALA A 616 -3.37 -0.94 -12.40
C ALA A 616 -3.76 -0.68 -13.87
N PRO A 617 -2.94 -1.11 -14.84
CA PRO A 617 -3.38 -1.19 -16.24
C PRO A 617 -4.66 -2.04 -16.32
N PRO A 618 -5.63 -1.65 -17.17
CA PRO A 618 -6.84 -2.45 -17.34
C PRO A 618 -6.42 -3.79 -17.92
N VAL A 619 -6.88 -4.87 -17.32
CA VAL A 619 -6.41 -6.21 -17.64
C VAL A 619 -6.88 -6.56 -19.07
N GLU A 620 -5.98 -6.54 -20.05
CA GLU A 620 -6.30 -6.89 -21.45
C GLU A 620 -6.66 -8.38 -21.61
N THR A 621 -6.33 -9.21 -20.62
CA THR A 621 -6.61 -10.64 -20.64
C THR A 621 -7.22 -11.08 -19.31
N SER A 622 -8.52 -11.38 -19.31
CA SER A 622 -8.91 -12.51 -18.48
C SER A 622 -8.00 -13.65 -18.96
N PRO A 623 -7.15 -14.24 -18.11
CA PRO A 623 -6.38 -15.39 -18.52
C PRO A 623 -7.42 -16.35 -19.05
N ALA A 624 -7.35 -16.65 -20.36
CA ALA A 624 -8.24 -17.60 -20.98
C ALA A 624 -8.28 -18.80 -20.04
N TYR A 625 -9.43 -19.05 -19.42
CA TYR A 625 -9.56 -20.05 -18.36
C TYR A 625 -8.91 -21.34 -18.87
N PRO A 626 -7.89 -21.89 -18.18
CA PRO A 626 -7.21 -23.07 -18.67
C PRO A 626 -8.24 -24.16 -18.94
N ARG A 627 -8.29 -24.64 -20.19
CA ARG A 627 -9.13 -25.79 -20.51
C ARG A 627 -8.51 -27.02 -19.84
N PRO A 628 -9.31 -27.85 -19.14
CA PRO A 628 -8.87 -28.67 -18.00
C PRO A 628 -8.16 -29.96 -18.40
N ASP A 629 -7.78 -30.13 -19.66
CA ASP A 629 -7.42 -31.46 -20.18
C ASP A 629 -6.05 -31.96 -19.69
N SER A 630 -5.26 -31.13 -18.98
CA SER A 630 -3.90 -31.50 -18.53
C SER A 630 -3.44 -30.97 -17.16
N VAL A 631 -4.31 -30.42 -16.31
CA VAL A 631 -3.88 -29.90 -14.99
C VAL A 631 -4.03 -30.95 -13.88
N PRO A 632 -3.11 -30.99 -12.90
CA PRO A 632 -3.29 -31.74 -11.66
C PRO A 632 -4.52 -31.18 -10.93
N GLY A 633 -5.41 -32.01 -10.39
CA GLY A 633 -6.71 -31.56 -9.87
C GLY A 633 -6.64 -30.49 -8.75
N SER A 634 -7.80 -30.05 -8.28
CA SER A 634 -7.89 -29.13 -7.12
C SER A 634 -8.90 -29.63 -6.11
N PHE A 635 -8.75 -29.26 -4.83
CA PHE A 635 -9.78 -29.47 -3.84
C PHE A 635 -9.98 -28.30 -2.88
N PHE A 636 -11.23 -28.12 -2.45
CA PHE A 636 -11.64 -27.02 -1.58
C PHE A 636 -12.49 -27.53 -0.41
N VAL A 637 -12.23 -27.04 0.80
CA VAL A 637 -12.98 -27.42 2.00
C VAL A 637 -14.04 -26.36 2.34
N MET A 638 -15.31 -26.76 2.28
CA MET A 638 -16.45 -25.95 2.69
C MET A 638 -16.78 -26.20 4.17
N SER A 639 -16.91 -25.14 4.97
CA SER A 639 -17.27 -25.25 6.40
C SER A 639 -17.71 -23.91 6.98
N THR A 640 -18.15 -23.88 8.24
CA THR A 640 -18.39 -22.65 9.03
C THR A 640 -17.12 -21.95 9.53
N GLY A 641 -15.94 -22.50 9.24
CA GLY A 641 -14.75 -22.24 10.06
C GLY A 641 -14.95 -22.83 11.47
N ARG A 642 -13.85 -23.01 12.22
CA ARG A 642 -13.86 -23.65 13.57
C ARG A 642 -14.44 -25.07 13.64
N SER A 643 -14.71 -25.72 12.51
CA SER A 643 -15.05 -27.14 12.39
C SER A 643 -13.84 -28.08 12.49
N GLY A 644 -12.63 -27.55 12.77
CA GLY A 644 -11.38 -28.32 12.79
C GLY A 644 -10.56 -28.21 11.51
N THR A 645 -10.78 -27.15 10.71
CA THR A 645 -10.10 -26.88 9.44
C THR A 645 -8.57 -26.91 9.56
N GLN A 646 -7.99 -26.36 10.64
CA GLN A 646 -6.53 -26.38 10.85
C GLN A 646 -5.98 -27.79 11.10
N THR A 647 -6.72 -28.63 11.84
CA THR A 647 -6.34 -30.04 12.05
C THR A 647 -6.43 -30.79 10.73
N LEU A 648 -7.50 -30.59 9.96
CA LEU A 648 -7.65 -31.18 8.63
C LEU A 648 -6.51 -30.76 7.70
N ALA A 649 -6.16 -29.47 7.66
CA ALA A 649 -5.05 -28.96 6.88
C ALA A 649 -3.72 -29.64 7.23
N ALA A 650 -3.43 -29.78 8.53
CA ALA A 650 -2.21 -30.43 9.00
C ALA A 650 -2.12 -31.90 8.54
N MET A 651 -3.25 -32.61 8.48
CA MET A 651 -3.28 -33.96 7.92
C MET A 651 -3.13 -33.98 6.40
N LEU A 652 -3.79 -33.08 5.68
CA LEU A 652 -3.73 -33.04 4.22
C LEU A 652 -2.34 -32.60 3.71
N LYS A 653 -1.59 -31.82 4.50
CA LYS A 653 -0.18 -31.47 4.26
C LYS A 653 0.79 -32.66 4.31
N MET A 654 0.33 -33.86 4.68
CA MET A 654 1.12 -35.08 4.53
C MET A 654 1.23 -35.53 3.06
N ALA A 655 0.37 -35.01 2.18
CA ALA A 655 0.33 -35.44 0.80
C ALA A 655 1.60 -35.06 0.03
N GLU A 656 2.14 -36.02 -0.73
CA GLU A 656 3.34 -35.82 -1.54
C GLU A 656 3.05 -35.15 -2.90
N ASN A 657 1.82 -35.27 -3.37
CA ASN A 657 1.37 -34.82 -4.70
C ASN A 657 0.45 -33.60 -4.65
N ALA A 658 0.43 -32.85 -3.53
CA ALA A 658 -0.43 -31.68 -3.36
C ALA A 658 0.26 -30.54 -2.61
N ASN A 659 -0.12 -29.32 -2.96
CA ASN A 659 0.18 -28.12 -2.18
C ASN A 659 -1.07 -27.68 -1.41
N VAL A 660 -1.05 -27.85 -0.08
CA VAL A 660 -2.24 -27.65 0.77
C VAL A 660 -2.10 -26.41 1.65
N TRP A 661 -3.01 -25.47 1.44
CA TRP A 661 -3.11 -24.20 2.14
C TRP A 661 -4.14 -24.22 3.27
N HIS A 662 -3.86 -23.48 4.33
CA HIS A 662 -4.82 -23.16 5.37
C HIS A 662 -4.91 -21.64 5.45
N HIS A 663 -6.04 -21.09 5.00
CA HIS A 663 -6.22 -19.65 4.83
C HIS A 663 -5.11 -18.99 3.98
N PRO A 664 -5.00 -19.30 2.67
CA PRO A 664 -4.03 -18.64 1.81
C PRO A 664 -4.36 -17.14 1.67
N GLN A 665 -3.33 -16.31 1.58
CA GLN A 665 -3.48 -14.87 1.32
C GLN A 665 -3.68 -14.61 -0.18
N PRO A 666 -4.55 -13.66 -0.59
CA PRO A 666 -5.37 -12.77 0.27
C PRO A 666 -6.53 -13.50 0.96
N TYR A 667 -6.92 -13.10 2.18
CA TYR A 667 -7.88 -13.88 2.99
C TYR A 667 -9.35 -13.85 2.49
N MET A 668 -9.72 -13.05 1.50
CA MET A 668 -11.07 -12.99 0.90
C MET A 668 -12.23 -12.79 1.91
N ILE A 669 -11.97 -12.14 3.05
CA ILE A 669 -12.90 -12.07 4.20
C ILE A 669 -14.15 -11.24 3.87
N GLN A 670 -13.98 -10.04 3.30
CA GLN A 670 -15.11 -9.18 2.92
C GLN A 670 -15.80 -9.72 1.67
N GLU A 671 -15.00 -10.21 0.73
CA GLU A 671 -15.45 -10.80 -0.53
C GLU A 671 -16.38 -11.98 -0.27
N THR A 672 -16.12 -12.77 0.78
CA THR A 672 -17.02 -13.85 1.22
C THR A 672 -18.41 -13.33 1.55
N LEU A 673 -18.51 -12.26 2.36
CA LEU A 673 -19.80 -11.69 2.74
C LEU A 673 -20.51 -11.06 1.53
N HIS A 674 -19.78 -10.31 0.71
CA HIS A 674 -20.31 -9.65 -0.47
C HIS A 674 -20.77 -10.66 -1.53
N ALA A 675 -19.98 -11.71 -1.80
CA ALA A 675 -20.35 -12.80 -2.70
C ALA A 675 -21.58 -13.55 -2.17
N TYR A 676 -21.60 -13.85 -0.86
CA TYR A 676 -22.76 -14.44 -0.22
C TYR A 676 -24.03 -13.58 -0.39
N ARG A 677 -23.92 -12.25 -0.36
CA ARG A 677 -25.06 -11.33 -0.56
C ARG A 677 -25.37 -11.02 -2.03
N GLY A 678 -24.57 -11.50 -2.97
CA GLY A 678 -24.70 -11.17 -4.39
C GLY A 678 -24.37 -9.72 -4.71
N GLU A 679 -23.52 -9.09 -3.90
CA GLU A 679 -23.07 -7.69 -4.07
C GLU A 679 -21.88 -7.59 -5.05
N ILE A 680 -21.24 -8.72 -5.38
CA ILE A 680 -20.11 -8.84 -6.31
C ILE A 680 -20.27 -10.08 -7.20
N ASP A 681 -19.56 -10.11 -8.34
CA ASP A 681 -19.47 -11.30 -9.19
C ASP A 681 -18.45 -12.30 -8.62
N PRO A 682 -18.88 -13.51 -8.20
CA PRO A 682 -17.99 -14.49 -7.59
C PRO A 682 -16.91 -15.01 -8.55
N GLY A 683 -17.13 -15.02 -9.87
CA GLY A 683 -16.18 -15.61 -10.83
C GLY A 683 -14.88 -14.81 -10.94
N PRO A 684 -14.92 -13.56 -11.42
CA PRO A 684 -13.76 -12.68 -11.49
C PRO A 684 -13.09 -12.46 -10.13
N THR A 685 -13.88 -12.27 -9.07
CA THR A 685 -13.35 -12.06 -7.72
C THR A 685 -12.56 -13.27 -7.22
N PHE A 686 -13.09 -14.49 -7.39
CA PHE A 686 -12.35 -15.71 -7.04
C PHE A 686 -11.02 -15.79 -7.79
N TRP A 687 -11.02 -15.60 -9.10
CA TRP A 687 -9.81 -15.75 -9.90
C TRP A 687 -8.77 -14.65 -9.66
N ALA A 688 -9.22 -13.43 -9.34
CA ALA A 688 -8.33 -12.35 -8.89
C ALA A 688 -7.65 -12.70 -7.56
N GLY A 689 -8.39 -13.28 -6.61
CA GLY A 689 -7.87 -13.61 -5.29
C GLY A 689 -7.14 -14.96 -5.17
N ARG A 690 -7.38 -15.91 -6.09
CA ARG A 690 -6.87 -17.30 -5.97
C ARG A 690 -6.09 -17.81 -7.19
N GLY A 691 -6.17 -17.13 -8.32
CA GLY A 691 -5.66 -17.66 -9.59
C GLY A 691 -4.18 -18.01 -9.57
N GLN A 692 -3.34 -17.18 -8.94
CA GLN A 692 -1.90 -17.40 -8.88
C GLN A 692 -1.52 -18.60 -8.00
N ILE A 693 -2.16 -18.75 -6.83
CA ILE A 693 -1.86 -19.84 -5.87
C ILE A 693 -2.24 -21.18 -6.48
N ILE A 694 -3.36 -21.22 -7.18
CA ILE A 694 -3.82 -22.41 -7.91
C ILE A 694 -2.84 -22.74 -9.03
N ARG A 695 -2.45 -21.76 -9.87
CA ARG A 695 -1.48 -21.97 -10.95
C ARG A 695 -0.11 -22.41 -10.45
N SER A 696 0.38 -21.83 -9.36
CA SER A 696 1.67 -22.20 -8.77
C SER A 696 1.74 -23.69 -8.43
N ALA A 697 0.64 -24.29 -7.93
CA ALA A 697 0.57 -25.72 -7.71
C ALA A 697 0.52 -26.50 -9.03
N TRP A 698 -0.33 -26.07 -9.97
CA TRP A 698 -0.49 -26.75 -11.27
C TRP A 698 0.78 -26.75 -12.12
N ASP A 699 1.53 -25.65 -12.15
CA ASP A 699 2.79 -25.51 -12.89
C ASP A 699 3.87 -26.48 -12.36
N GLN A 700 3.76 -26.88 -11.09
CA GLN A 700 4.62 -27.87 -10.46
C GLN A 700 4.11 -29.31 -10.64
N GLY A 701 2.99 -29.51 -11.32
CA GLY A 701 2.36 -30.83 -11.44
C GLY A 701 1.65 -31.30 -10.16
N LEU A 702 1.38 -30.40 -9.21
CA LEU A 702 0.79 -30.71 -7.90
C LEU A 702 -0.71 -30.34 -7.84
N ILE A 703 -1.47 -31.13 -7.07
CA ILE A 703 -2.86 -30.83 -6.74
C ILE A 703 -2.93 -29.59 -5.85
N HIS A 704 -3.78 -28.63 -6.19
CA HIS A 704 -4.05 -27.49 -5.31
C HIS A 704 -5.06 -27.90 -4.22
N GLY A 705 -4.76 -27.62 -2.96
CA GLY A 705 -5.67 -27.86 -1.85
C GLY A 705 -5.88 -26.63 -0.98
N GLU A 706 -7.12 -26.30 -0.64
CA GLU A 706 -7.42 -25.17 0.24
C GLU A 706 -8.39 -25.55 1.37
N THR A 707 -7.98 -25.28 2.60
CA THR A 707 -8.80 -25.42 3.81
C THR A 707 -9.22 -24.05 4.35
N ASP A 708 -10.10 -23.37 3.61
CA ASP A 708 -10.58 -22.04 3.93
C ASP A 708 -12.11 -21.94 3.81
N HIS A 709 -12.77 -21.54 4.90
CA HIS A 709 -14.23 -21.37 4.91
C HIS A 709 -14.71 -20.20 4.05
N ASN A 710 -13.84 -19.23 3.75
CA ASN A 710 -14.14 -18.07 2.91
C ASN A 710 -14.38 -18.47 1.44
N MET A 711 -13.95 -19.67 1.02
CA MET A 711 -14.20 -20.15 -0.34
C MET A 711 -15.63 -20.63 -0.56
N THR A 712 -16.40 -20.83 0.52
CA THR A 712 -17.73 -21.46 0.44
C THR A 712 -18.68 -20.75 -0.55
N PRO A 713 -18.80 -19.40 -0.55
CA PRO A 713 -19.69 -18.70 -1.51
C PRO A 713 -19.21 -18.76 -2.97
N PHE A 714 -17.94 -19.11 -3.21
CA PHE A 714 -17.35 -19.18 -4.53
C PHE A 714 -17.43 -20.60 -5.13
N CYS A 715 -17.74 -21.63 -4.33
CA CYS A 715 -17.61 -23.03 -4.74
C CYS A 715 -18.44 -23.40 -5.98
N GLY A 716 -19.61 -22.78 -6.21
CA GLY A 716 -20.38 -22.97 -7.44
C GLY A 716 -19.65 -22.46 -8.70
N GLU A 717 -18.95 -21.32 -8.62
CA GLU A 717 -18.09 -20.81 -9.69
C GLU A 717 -16.84 -21.66 -9.88
N ILE A 718 -16.20 -22.06 -8.77
CA ILE A 718 -15.02 -22.93 -8.79
C ILE A 718 -15.35 -24.23 -9.52
N ALA A 719 -16.49 -24.85 -9.21
CA ALA A 719 -16.90 -26.11 -9.82
C ALA A 719 -17.18 -26.02 -11.31
N ARG A 720 -17.58 -24.83 -11.80
CA ARG A 720 -17.74 -24.53 -13.23
C ARG A 720 -16.41 -24.24 -13.90
N ALA A 721 -15.54 -23.46 -13.25
CA ALA A 721 -14.26 -23.03 -13.80
C ALA A 721 -13.18 -24.13 -13.75
N VAL A 722 -13.30 -25.07 -12.79
CA VAL A 722 -12.37 -26.19 -12.57
C VAL A 722 -13.17 -27.49 -12.51
N PRO A 723 -13.53 -28.09 -13.66
CA PRO A 723 -14.42 -29.25 -13.71
C PRO A 723 -13.94 -30.46 -12.89
N GLY A 724 -12.62 -30.67 -12.79
CA GLY A 724 -12.01 -31.75 -12.00
C GLY A 724 -11.89 -31.48 -10.50
N ALA A 725 -12.35 -30.32 -10.00
CA ALA A 725 -12.21 -29.97 -8.59
C ALA A 725 -13.06 -30.87 -7.68
N LYS A 726 -12.52 -31.23 -6.52
CA LYS A 726 -13.19 -31.97 -5.45
C LYS A 726 -13.54 -31.05 -4.28
N PHE A 727 -14.65 -31.31 -3.61
CA PHE A 727 -15.17 -30.45 -2.56
C PHE A 727 -15.40 -31.28 -1.30
N VAL A 728 -14.89 -30.80 -0.16
CA VAL A 728 -15.00 -31.50 1.12
C VAL A 728 -15.86 -30.66 2.05
N VAL A 729 -16.99 -31.20 2.48
CA VAL A 729 -17.83 -30.58 3.51
C VAL A 729 -17.30 -31.02 4.87
N LEU A 730 -16.59 -30.12 5.57
CA LEU A 730 -16.14 -30.38 6.93
C LEU A 730 -17.17 -29.85 7.93
N VAL A 731 -17.93 -30.76 8.52
CA VAL A 731 -18.97 -30.44 9.52
C VAL A 731 -18.54 -30.84 10.93
N ARG A 732 -19.03 -30.12 11.93
CA ARG A 732 -18.81 -30.39 13.35
C ARG A 732 -20.13 -30.24 14.10
N ASP A 733 -20.29 -30.96 15.22
CA ASP A 733 -21.51 -30.85 16.05
C ASP A 733 -21.84 -29.37 16.32
N PRO A 734 -23.05 -28.92 15.97
CA PRO A 734 -23.42 -27.51 16.08
C PRO A 734 -23.26 -26.96 17.50
N ARG A 735 -23.46 -27.79 18.53
CA ARG A 735 -23.34 -27.37 19.93
C ARG A 735 -21.88 -27.10 20.31
N GLU A 736 -20.94 -27.87 19.75
CA GLU A 736 -19.50 -27.61 19.92
C GLU A 736 -19.05 -26.36 19.15
N PHE A 737 -19.59 -26.13 17.95
CA PHE A 737 -19.36 -24.91 17.19
C PHE A 737 -19.89 -23.68 17.93
N VAL A 738 -21.15 -23.72 18.39
CA VAL A 738 -21.79 -22.63 19.12
C VAL A 738 -20.99 -22.28 20.37
N ARG A 739 -20.57 -23.28 21.16
CA ARG A 739 -19.66 -23.05 22.28
C ARG A 739 -18.37 -22.34 21.85
N SER A 740 -17.76 -22.75 20.74
CA SER A 740 -16.53 -22.13 20.25
C SER A 740 -16.73 -20.66 19.86
N GLY A 741 -17.86 -20.33 19.22
CA GLY A 741 -18.23 -18.96 18.86
C GLY A 741 -18.54 -18.08 20.08
N MET A 742 -19.29 -18.61 21.04
CA MET A 742 -19.62 -17.90 22.29
C MET A 742 -18.38 -17.56 23.10
N ARG A 743 -17.42 -18.50 23.26
CA ARG A 743 -16.15 -18.23 23.98
C ARG A 743 -15.25 -17.22 23.27
N ARG A 744 -15.57 -16.86 22.02
CA ARG A 744 -14.83 -15.90 21.18
C ARG A 744 -15.58 -14.61 20.94
N ASN A 745 -16.71 -14.40 21.62
CA ASN A 745 -17.50 -13.19 21.50
C ASN A 745 -17.96 -12.87 20.05
N TYR A 746 -18.31 -13.89 19.25
CA TYR A 746 -18.90 -13.67 17.93
C TYR A 746 -20.12 -12.75 18.02
N TYR A 747 -20.28 -11.81 17.08
CA TYR A 747 -21.38 -10.84 17.06
C TYR A 747 -21.36 -9.80 18.19
N ARG A 748 -20.19 -9.55 18.80
CA ARG A 748 -19.97 -8.48 19.79
C ARG A 748 -19.01 -7.40 19.31
N GLY A 749 -18.57 -7.42 18.05
CA GLY A 749 -17.73 -6.37 17.48
C GLY A 749 -16.25 -6.42 17.88
N VAL A 750 -15.70 -7.62 18.12
CA VAL A 750 -14.28 -7.81 18.50
C VAL A 750 -13.64 -8.90 17.62
N GLY A 751 -12.59 -8.57 16.87
CA GLY A 751 -11.72 -9.52 16.16
C GLY A 751 -11.72 -9.43 14.62
N GLU A 752 -10.59 -9.79 14.01
CA GLU A 752 -10.25 -9.69 12.58
C GLU A 752 -11.27 -10.32 11.61
N TRP A 753 -12.00 -11.35 12.05
CA TRP A 753 -12.92 -12.12 11.21
C TRP A 753 -14.39 -11.70 11.39
N GLU A 754 -14.66 -10.68 12.20
CA GLU A 754 -16.01 -10.25 12.57
C GLU A 754 -16.75 -9.55 11.42
N GLU A 755 -16.02 -8.81 10.59
CA GLU A 755 -16.61 -8.08 9.48
C GLU A 755 -17.13 -9.01 8.39
N GLY A 756 -16.36 -10.07 8.05
CA GLY A 756 -16.76 -11.10 7.08
C GLY A 756 -17.73 -12.17 7.57
N ARG A 757 -18.18 -12.14 8.84
CA ARG A 757 -19.21 -13.09 9.30
C ARG A 757 -20.51 -12.87 8.56
N LEU A 758 -21.13 -13.97 8.16
CA LEU A 758 -22.46 -13.93 7.55
C LEU A 758 -23.45 -13.21 8.46
N ARG A 759 -24.28 -12.40 7.82
CA ARG A 759 -25.46 -11.74 8.40
C ARG A 759 -26.60 -11.93 7.41
N PRO A 760 -27.87 -11.92 7.85
CA PRO A 760 -29.00 -12.09 6.96
C PRO A 760 -28.94 -11.14 5.77
N ARG A 761 -29.37 -11.62 4.61
CA ARG A 761 -29.52 -10.79 3.41
C ARG A 761 -30.69 -9.82 3.62
N SER A 762 -30.68 -8.69 2.92
CA SER A 762 -31.74 -7.68 3.06
C SER A 762 -33.13 -8.18 2.63
N ASP A 763 -33.18 -9.24 1.83
CA ASP A 763 -34.40 -9.93 1.38
C ASP A 763 -34.81 -11.12 2.27
N ASP A 764 -34.05 -11.42 3.33
CA ASP A 764 -34.36 -12.52 4.27
C ASP A 764 -35.31 -12.03 5.38
N PRO A 765 -36.39 -12.76 5.72
CA PRO A 765 -37.28 -12.41 6.85
C PRO A 765 -36.57 -12.23 8.20
N THR A 766 -35.43 -12.89 8.39
CA THR A 766 -34.58 -12.78 9.58
C THR A 766 -33.93 -11.40 9.70
N PHE A 767 -33.74 -10.67 8.59
CA PHE A 767 -33.07 -9.36 8.56
C PHE A 767 -33.71 -8.34 9.50
N GLU A 768 -35.04 -8.19 9.45
CA GLU A 768 -35.77 -7.24 10.30
C GLU A 768 -35.69 -7.59 11.80
N SER A 769 -35.58 -8.88 12.11
CA SER A 769 -35.48 -9.38 13.48
C SER A 769 -34.03 -9.52 13.99
N TRP A 770 -33.03 -9.34 13.11
CA TRP A 770 -31.62 -9.62 13.41
C TRP A 770 -31.07 -8.80 14.56
N SER A 771 -31.46 -7.52 14.65
CA SER A 771 -31.05 -6.62 15.74
C SER A 771 -31.60 -7.06 17.09
N LYS A 772 -32.72 -7.80 17.11
CA LYS A 772 -33.39 -8.29 18.32
C LYS A 772 -32.88 -9.65 18.78
N ARG A 773 -32.24 -10.42 17.90
CA ARG A 773 -31.63 -11.71 18.24
C ARG A 773 -30.45 -11.55 19.18
N ASP A 774 -30.38 -12.40 20.18
CA ASP A 774 -29.24 -12.45 21.09
C ASP A 774 -28.01 -13.09 20.43
N GLN A 775 -26.90 -13.09 21.14
CA GLN A 775 -25.64 -13.60 20.63
C GLN A 775 -25.69 -15.11 20.35
N PHE A 776 -26.33 -15.89 21.22
CA PHE A 776 -26.40 -17.35 21.10
C PHE A 776 -27.23 -17.75 19.88
N GLU A 777 -28.38 -17.10 19.69
CA GLU A 777 -29.24 -17.27 18.53
C GLU A 777 -28.52 -16.93 17.23
N LYS A 778 -27.74 -15.83 17.21
CA LYS A 778 -26.94 -15.43 16.04
C LYS A 778 -25.86 -16.46 15.68
N VAL A 779 -25.21 -17.06 16.69
CA VAL A 779 -24.19 -18.10 16.45
C VAL A 779 -24.83 -19.41 15.99
N CYS A 780 -26.02 -19.77 16.51
CA CYS A 780 -26.79 -20.92 16.01
C CYS A 780 -27.21 -20.69 14.55
N TRP A 781 -27.74 -19.50 14.25
CA TRP A 781 -28.11 -19.07 12.90
C TRP A 781 -26.93 -19.16 11.92
N LEU A 782 -25.74 -18.68 12.32
CA LEU A 782 -24.53 -18.73 11.48
C LEU A 782 -24.19 -20.16 11.05
N TRP A 783 -24.31 -21.12 11.97
CA TRP A 783 -24.08 -22.52 11.65
C TRP A 783 -25.10 -23.02 10.64
N ARG A 784 -26.40 -22.82 10.90
CA ARG A 784 -27.47 -23.26 10.00
C ARG A 784 -27.31 -22.65 8.62
N GLU A 785 -27.23 -21.32 8.52
CA GLU A 785 -27.18 -20.60 7.25
C GLU A 785 -25.99 -21.05 6.38
N THR A 786 -24.81 -21.22 7.01
CA THR A 786 -23.63 -21.65 6.27
C THR A 786 -23.83 -23.03 5.66
N TYR A 787 -24.34 -24.00 6.44
CA TYR A 787 -24.54 -25.35 5.90
C TYR A 787 -25.75 -25.45 4.97
N GLU A 788 -26.80 -24.64 5.14
CA GLU A 788 -27.88 -24.55 4.13
C GLU A 788 -27.33 -24.03 2.80
N HIS A 789 -26.43 -23.06 2.83
CA HIS A 789 -25.73 -22.59 1.65
C HIS A 789 -24.84 -23.67 1.04
N ILE A 790 -24.08 -24.41 1.87
CA ILE A 790 -23.28 -25.56 1.42
C ILE A 790 -24.17 -26.63 0.75
N GLU A 791 -25.31 -26.98 1.33
CA GLU A 791 -26.25 -27.96 0.74
C GLU A 791 -26.86 -27.49 -0.59
N ARG A 792 -26.99 -26.17 -0.81
CA ARG A 792 -27.34 -25.63 -2.13
C ARG A 792 -26.19 -25.83 -3.12
N MET A 793 -24.96 -25.50 -2.72
CA MET A 793 -23.77 -25.68 -3.55
C MET A 793 -23.49 -27.15 -3.87
N CYS A 794 -23.61 -28.07 -2.92
CA CYS A 794 -23.43 -29.51 -3.16
C CYS A 794 -24.36 -30.02 -4.27
N ARG A 795 -25.62 -29.56 -4.29
CA ARG A 795 -26.59 -29.89 -5.34
C ARG A 795 -26.19 -29.38 -6.72
N GLU A 796 -25.56 -28.21 -6.80
CA GLU A 796 -25.04 -27.63 -8.04
C GLU A 796 -23.76 -28.32 -8.51
N ILE A 797 -22.91 -28.75 -7.58
CA ILE A 797 -21.61 -29.37 -7.86
C ILE A 797 -21.77 -30.82 -8.33
N GLY A 798 -22.67 -31.59 -7.70
CA GLY A 798 -22.88 -33.02 -7.97
C GLY A 798 -22.14 -33.94 -7.00
N ASP A 799 -22.80 -35.05 -6.63
CA ASP A 799 -22.37 -35.96 -5.56
C ASP A 799 -21.02 -36.64 -5.82
N ASP A 800 -20.60 -36.82 -7.08
CA ASP A 800 -19.33 -37.46 -7.44
C ASP A 800 -18.10 -36.59 -7.13
N ARG A 801 -18.33 -35.29 -6.86
CA ARG A 801 -17.29 -34.31 -6.51
C ARG A 801 -17.39 -33.80 -5.08
N VAL A 802 -18.33 -34.30 -4.28
CA VAL A 802 -18.54 -33.87 -2.89
C VAL A 802 -18.26 -35.01 -1.90
N TYR A 803 -17.51 -34.72 -0.84
CA TYR A 803 -17.28 -35.65 0.28
C TYR A 803 -17.63 -34.99 1.61
N VAL A 804 -18.54 -35.61 2.37
CA VAL A 804 -18.95 -35.10 3.68
C VAL A 804 -18.11 -35.76 4.77
N LEU A 805 -17.41 -34.95 5.55
CA LEU A 805 -16.56 -35.37 6.65
C LEU A 805 -17.02 -34.74 7.96
N ARG A 806 -17.43 -35.57 8.92
CA ARG A 806 -17.65 -35.13 10.31
C ARG A 806 -16.32 -35.06 11.04
N PHE A 807 -16.08 -33.95 11.73
CA PHE A 807 -14.88 -33.76 12.53
C PHE A 807 -14.75 -34.83 13.62
N GLU A 808 -15.86 -35.33 14.16
CA GLU A 808 -15.89 -36.40 15.16
C GLU A 808 -15.40 -37.74 14.58
N ASP A 809 -15.70 -38.03 13.31
CA ASP A 809 -15.21 -39.24 12.64
C ASP A 809 -13.71 -39.12 12.34
N LEU A 810 -13.26 -37.92 11.99
CA LEU A 810 -11.85 -37.58 11.77
C LEU A 810 -10.98 -37.88 12.99
N ILE A 811 -11.47 -37.57 14.19
CA ILE A 811 -10.74 -37.81 15.44
C ILE A 811 -10.96 -39.20 16.02
N ALA A 812 -11.98 -39.94 15.58
CA ALA A 812 -12.32 -41.26 16.10
C ALA A 812 -11.42 -42.36 15.52
N SER A 813 -11.07 -42.27 14.22
CA SER A 813 -10.20 -43.24 13.56
C SER A 813 -9.38 -42.57 12.44
N PRO A 814 -8.12 -42.99 12.21
CA PRO A 814 -7.36 -42.53 11.04
C PRO A 814 -7.92 -43.02 9.69
N ASP A 815 -8.91 -43.92 9.69
CA ASP A 815 -9.58 -44.41 8.47
C ASP A 815 -10.26 -43.29 7.69
N ALA A 816 -10.93 -42.35 8.40
CA ALA A 816 -11.60 -41.22 7.76
C ALA A 816 -10.62 -40.33 6.97
N THR A 817 -9.38 -40.17 7.46
CA THR A 817 -8.31 -39.46 6.75
C THR A 817 -7.86 -40.22 5.51
N ARG A 818 -7.79 -41.56 5.59
CA ARG A 818 -7.40 -42.41 4.46
C ARG A 818 -8.44 -42.36 3.34
N ASP A 819 -9.71 -42.47 3.70
CA ASP A 819 -10.82 -42.39 2.75
C ASP A 819 -10.88 -41.02 2.07
N LEU A 820 -10.57 -39.95 2.81
CA LEU A 820 -10.45 -38.61 2.26
C LEU A 820 -9.27 -38.49 1.25
N PHE A 821 -8.10 -39.06 1.57
CA PHE A 821 -6.97 -39.11 0.64
C PHE A 821 -7.36 -39.82 -0.67
N ASN A 822 -8.03 -40.97 -0.56
CA ASN A 822 -8.51 -41.73 -1.71
C ASN A 822 -9.53 -40.95 -2.55
N PHE A 823 -10.47 -40.24 -1.91
CA PHE A 823 -11.48 -39.45 -2.60
C PHE A 823 -10.87 -38.29 -3.40
N ILE A 824 -9.89 -37.60 -2.83
CA ILE A 824 -9.22 -36.46 -3.48
C ILE A 824 -8.20 -36.94 -4.53
N GLY A 825 -7.60 -38.12 -4.33
CA GLY A 825 -6.48 -38.62 -5.15
C GLY A 825 -5.11 -38.19 -4.61
N LEU A 826 -4.96 -38.13 -3.28
CA LEU A 826 -3.72 -37.75 -2.62
C LEU A 826 -2.82 -38.98 -2.36
N ASP A 827 -1.53 -38.80 -2.60
CA ASP A 827 -0.48 -39.80 -2.31
C ASP A 827 0.23 -39.49 -0.98
N GLY A 828 0.97 -40.45 -0.42
CA GLY A 828 1.81 -40.22 0.77
C GLY A 828 1.11 -40.33 2.13
N TYR A 829 -0.05 -40.99 2.21
CA TYR A 829 -0.73 -41.20 3.50
C TYR A 829 0.12 -42.02 4.50
N ASP A 830 0.38 -41.44 5.68
CA ASP A 830 1.05 -42.10 6.82
C ASP A 830 0.12 -42.18 8.04
N GLU A 831 -0.24 -43.41 8.44
CA GLU A 831 -1.13 -43.63 9.58
C GLU A 831 -0.52 -43.21 10.93
N THR A 832 0.80 -43.35 11.09
CA THR A 832 1.52 -42.99 12.33
C THR A 832 1.53 -41.47 12.49
N GLN A 833 1.82 -40.73 11.42
CA GLN A 833 1.78 -39.27 11.41
C GLN A 833 0.35 -38.76 11.61
N ALA A 834 -0.65 -39.38 10.97
CA ALA A 834 -2.06 -39.04 11.17
C ALA A 834 -2.46 -39.18 12.66
N ARG A 835 -2.14 -40.31 13.29
CA ARG A 835 -2.40 -40.53 14.73
C ARG A 835 -1.67 -39.50 15.60
N ALA A 836 -0.44 -39.13 15.27
CA ALA A 836 0.33 -38.12 16.00
C ALA A 836 -0.28 -36.71 15.89
N ILE A 837 -0.81 -36.33 14.72
CA ILE A 837 -1.50 -35.06 14.50
C ILE A 837 -2.82 -35.04 15.30
N LEU A 838 -3.63 -36.11 15.21
CA LEU A 838 -4.89 -36.23 15.94
C LEU A 838 -4.71 -36.24 17.47
N GLY A 839 -3.56 -36.69 17.95
CA GLY A 839 -3.20 -36.63 19.38
C GLY A 839 -2.95 -35.21 19.91
N LYS A 840 -2.79 -34.20 19.03
CA LYS A 840 -2.53 -32.80 19.42
C LYS A 840 -3.80 -31.96 19.32
N LYS A 841 -4.12 -31.21 20.39
CA LYS A 841 -5.18 -30.20 20.36
C LYS A 841 -4.68 -28.92 19.69
N MET A 842 -4.83 -28.83 18.37
CA MET A 842 -4.52 -27.61 17.62
C MET A 842 -5.58 -26.53 17.88
N ASN A 843 -5.14 -25.28 18.06
CA ASN A 843 -6.02 -24.10 18.18
C ASN A 843 -7.06 -24.19 19.32
N ALA A 844 -6.66 -24.79 20.44
CA ALA A 844 -7.48 -24.90 21.63
C ALA A 844 -7.68 -23.53 22.29
N GLN A 845 -8.94 -23.14 22.46
CA GLN A 845 -9.29 -21.88 23.12
C GLN A 845 -8.97 -21.90 24.61
N GLN A 846 -8.05 -21.03 25.03
CA GLN A 846 -7.63 -20.89 26.43
C GLN A 846 -8.47 -19.87 27.22
N VAL A 847 -9.21 -18.99 26.53
CA VAL A 847 -9.94 -17.85 27.15
C VAL A 847 -11.46 -17.92 26.88
N GLY A 848 -12.30 -17.34 27.72
CA GLY A 848 -13.77 -17.33 27.60
C GLY A 848 -14.45 -18.46 28.41
N ASP A 849 -15.59 -18.15 29.03
CA ASP A 849 -16.22 -18.91 30.13
C ASP A 849 -17.49 -19.70 29.76
N PHE A 850 -17.90 -19.70 28.48
CA PHE A 850 -19.11 -20.42 28.06
C PHE A 850 -19.01 -21.95 28.28
N PRO A 851 -20.03 -22.58 28.91
CA PRO A 851 -19.95 -23.97 29.37
C PRO A 851 -19.86 -24.99 28.22
N HIS A 852 -19.26 -26.14 28.52
CA HIS A 852 -19.27 -27.32 27.65
C HIS A 852 -20.72 -27.78 27.38
N PRO A 853 -21.09 -28.29 26.17
CA PRO A 853 -22.47 -28.66 25.88
C PRO A 853 -23.06 -29.67 26.84
N SER A 854 -22.25 -30.60 27.36
CA SER A 854 -22.65 -31.54 28.41
C SER A 854 -23.08 -30.90 29.75
N LYS A 855 -22.91 -29.59 29.92
CA LYS A 855 -23.30 -28.79 31.09
C LYS A 855 -24.38 -27.75 30.76
N TRP A 856 -24.92 -27.75 29.53
CA TRP A 856 -26.01 -26.87 29.15
C TRP A 856 -27.31 -27.28 29.85
N THR A 857 -28.21 -26.31 30.07
CA THR A 857 -29.58 -26.58 30.50
C THR A 857 -30.39 -27.18 29.35
N ASP A 858 -31.50 -27.86 29.67
CA ASP A 858 -32.41 -28.39 28.64
C ASP A 858 -32.95 -27.25 27.75
N GLU A 859 -33.23 -26.08 28.34
CA GLU A 859 -33.64 -24.88 27.61
C GLU A 859 -32.60 -24.45 26.56
N LEU A 860 -31.31 -24.44 26.91
CA LEU A 860 -30.25 -24.03 26.00
C LEU A 860 -29.99 -25.09 24.91
N HIS A 861 -30.16 -26.38 25.25
CA HIS A 861 -30.14 -27.45 24.26
C HIS A 861 -31.30 -27.32 23.27
N ASN A 862 -32.51 -27.10 23.75
CA ASN A 862 -33.70 -26.93 22.92
C ASN A 862 -33.57 -25.69 22.03
N LEU A 863 -33.13 -24.55 22.58
CA LEU A 863 -32.94 -23.32 21.78
C LEU A 863 -31.93 -23.52 20.63
N CYS A 864 -30.83 -24.23 20.89
CA CYS A 864 -29.87 -24.56 19.83
C CYS A 864 -30.50 -25.51 18.82
N TRP A 865 -31.19 -26.55 19.29
CA TRP A 865 -31.76 -27.60 18.44
C TRP A 865 -32.94 -27.10 17.60
N ASP A 866 -33.75 -26.17 18.10
CA ASP A 866 -34.83 -25.53 17.36
C ASP A 866 -34.30 -24.76 16.15
N GLU A 867 -33.11 -24.15 16.28
CA GLU A 867 -32.49 -23.40 15.18
C GLU A 867 -31.72 -24.30 14.20
N VAL A 868 -31.02 -25.34 14.66
CA VAL A 868 -30.07 -26.11 13.82
C VAL A 868 -30.45 -27.58 13.58
N GLY A 869 -31.42 -28.11 14.32
CA GLY A 869 -31.65 -29.55 14.51
C GLY A 869 -32.07 -30.30 13.25
N GLU A 870 -32.86 -29.68 12.38
CA GLU A 870 -33.24 -30.26 11.09
C GLU A 870 -32.00 -30.56 10.24
N LEU A 871 -31.14 -29.55 10.05
CA LEU A 871 -29.91 -29.68 9.28
C LEU A 871 -28.84 -30.52 9.99
N ALA A 872 -28.74 -30.42 11.32
CA ALA A 872 -27.84 -31.25 12.11
C ALA A 872 -28.17 -32.75 11.96
N SER A 873 -29.46 -33.09 11.82
CA SER A 873 -29.91 -34.46 11.58
C SER A 873 -29.49 -34.97 10.20
N VAL A 874 -29.44 -34.10 9.17
CA VAL A 874 -28.91 -34.45 7.83
C VAL A 874 -27.45 -34.91 7.92
N TYR A 875 -26.64 -34.26 8.75
CA TYR A 875 -25.26 -34.67 9.02
C TYR A 875 -25.12 -35.76 10.11
N GLY A 876 -26.22 -36.37 10.55
CA GLY A 876 -26.19 -37.50 11.49
C GLY A 876 -25.85 -37.14 12.93
N TYR A 877 -26.07 -35.89 13.36
CA TYR A 877 -25.98 -35.51 14.77
C TYR A 877 -27.30 -35.80 15.51
N PRO A 878 -27.26 -36.36 16.72
CA PRO A 878 -28.47 -36.64 17.49
C PRO A 878 -28.99 -35.42 18.25
N GLU A 879 -30.31 -35.36 18.45
CA GLU A 879 -31.01 -34.33 19.24
C GLU A 879 -30.45 -34.20 20.66
N GLN A 880 -30.25 -35.34 21.33
CA GLN A 880 -29.58 -35.36 22.62
C GLN A 880 -28.07 -35.33 22.45
N TYR A 881 -27.40 -34.37 23.09
CA TYR A 881 -25.95 -34.27 23.03
C TYR A 881 -25.31 -35.52 23.67
N PRO A 882 -24.43 -36.24 22.95
CA PRO A 882 -23.87 -37.48 23.46
C PRO A 882 -22.97 -37.18 24.68
N LYS A 883 -23.36 -37.67 25.85
CA LYS A 883 -22.47 -37.67 27.02
C LYS A 883 -21.24 -38.51 26.66
N ARG A 884 -20.07 -37.85 26.57
CA ARG A 884 -18.79 -38.54 26.29
C ARG A 884 -18.73 -39.82 27.13
N ARG A 885 -18.67 -40.99 26.46
CA ARG A 885 -18.14 -42.18 27.12
C ARG A 885 -16.76 -41.80 27.63
N ALA A 886 -16.51 -42.05 28.91
CA ALA A 886 -15.17 -41.97 29.47
C ALA A 886 -14.26 -42.85 28.60
N VAL A 887 -13.41 -42.22 27.79
CA VAL A 887 -12.36 -42.92 27.06
C VAL A 887 -11.33 -43.31 28.12
N GLY A 888 -11.40 -44.57 28.54
CA GLY A 888 -10.55 -45.15 29.57
C GLY A 888 -11.12 -46.45 30.13
N ALA A 889 -11.17 -47.51 29.32
CA ALA A 889 -10.98 -48.93 29.70
C ALA A 889 -11.26 -49.86 28.51
N ALA A 890 -10.25 -50.10 27.67
CA ALA A 890 -9.88 -51.37 27.04
C ALA A 890 -8.77 -51.11 26.01
#